data_AF-A0A6C0JT20-F1
#
_entry.id   AF-A0A6C0JT20-F1
#
_cell.length_a   1.000
_cell.length_b   1.000
_cell.length_c   1.000
_cell.angle_alpha   90.00
_cell.angle_beta   90.00
_cell.angle_gamma   90.00
#
_symmetry.space_group_name_H-M   'P 1'
#
loop_
_entity.id
_entity.type
_entity.pdbx_description
1 polymer ?
#
loop_
_entity_poly.entity_id
_entity_poly.type
_entity_poly.pdbx_seq_one_letter_code
_entity_poly.pdbx_strand_id
1 'polypeptide(L)'
;MTGWNIQGFDIAYLFNRISKICGETEVQKLSPWGVINKSQKFSKTTGKAYSIYKIYGIAVLDYLDLYKQFSPVKQESYKLDVICNYELGTGKLNYDEYSSLHQLYVQNFEKFIDYNIIDCELIEHLEDKLKLIELAATLAYDTKSQFEDVFTQTRMWDAIIYNHLLANNVIIPAKEISTKDVKFEGAYVKDPVVGKYKNVVSFDLESLYPSLIQQYNLSPDTIIEPENYTPEIREIVSRNITVDKLLNQEIDFSKLQNVVMAANGHFFRIGKQGFLPEILAKMGADRKKYKRLMLDTKKELEKHKINNTLTDDILNELERKIARYNNLQLAKKVQSNSGFGTLGSAYFRFFDTRIAEAITLSGQLAVRWVEQEVDKLLNHLLKTENENYCLYSDTDSCFLLLNQVVSRASIDHSVVENRINFLDKLCDTIIQPHIQKAYDKLFRYIGGYENKMYMKREKICSDVIFTGKKHYILSVYDNEGVRYSEPQLAIVGLEMIKTSTPTIIRDKLKNIVKILLYGTEVELQEDILHFEKKFIEMTPEDIAFPKGVNGIKEYTDSISIYRKGTPIHVRGSLIFNHQLQKYSIDNKYPKIQDGTKIKYIYLKEPNVFHENVIAFVDKLPDEFMLLEYIDYNLMFDKVFLAPIKNVTEHIGWSVRKQNSLVGFFG
;
A
#
# COMPACT_ATOMS: atom_id res chain seq x y z
N MET A 1 -24.15 6.83 -11.08
CA MET A 1 -23.99 8.21 -10.54
C MET A 1 -22.66 8.28 -9.80
N THR A 2 -21.90 9.35 -10.02
CA THR A 2 -20.56 9.58 -9.44
C THR A 2 -20.34 11.06 -9.15
N GLY A 3 -19.26 11.38 -8.45
CA GLY A 3 -18.85 12.72 -8.01
C GLY A 3 -17.94 12.60 -6.78
N TRP A 4 -17.54 13.73 -6.19
CA TRP A 4 -16.64 13.72 -5.02
C TRP A 4 -17.42 13.86 -3.70
N ASN A 5 -17.44 12.79 -2.89
CA ASN A 5 -18.17 12.75 -1.61
C ASN A 5 -19.71 12.84 -1.74
N ILE A 6 -20.26 12.45 -2.89
CA ILE A 6 -21.70 12.50 -3.17
C ILE A 6 -22.53 11.62 -2.23
N GLN A 7 -21.97 10.49 -1.75
CA GLN A 7 -22.69 9.61 -0.83
C GLN A 7 -22.71 10.18 0.59
N GLY A 8 -21.65 10.89 0.97
CA GLY A 8 -21.52 11.52 2.29
C GLY A 8 -22.21 12.87 2.42
N PHE A 9 -22.50 13.55 1.29
CA PHE A 9 -23.03 14.90 1.29
C PHE A 9 -24.17 15.08 0.29
N ASP A 10 -23.89 15.12 -1.02
CA ASP A 10 -24.77 15.62 -2.07
C ASP A 10 -26.12 14.88 -2.11
N ILE A 11 -26.09 13.56 -2.14
CA ILE A 11 -27.31 12.72 -2.19
C ILE A 11 -28.15 12.95 -0.92
N ALA A 12 -27.50 13.01 0.24
CA ALA A 12 -28.20 13.21 1.50
C ALA A 12 -28.81 14.61 1.60
N TYR A 13 -28.09 15.63 1.13
CA TYR A 13 -28.56 17.00 1.09
C TYR A 13 -29.77 17.13 0.16
N LEU A 14 -29.65 16.65 -1.09
CA LEU A 14 -30.72 16.68 -2.08
C LEU A 14 -31.96 15.93 -1.60
N PHE A 15 -31.79 14.72 -1.05
CA PHE A 15 -32.90 13.95 -0.51
C PHE A 15 -33.66 14.72 0.57
N ASN A 16 -32.93 15.22 1.58
CA ASN A 16 -33.54 15.95 2.71
C ASN A 16 -34.19 17.26 2.25
N ARG A 17 -33.57 17.96 1.28
CA ARG A 17 -34.06 19.25 0.78
C ARG A 17 -35.32 19.08 -0.07
N ILE A 18 -35.35 18.12 -0.98
CA ILE A 18 -36.51 17.79 -1.81
C ILE A 18 -37.65 17.27 -0.92
N SER A 19 -37.36 16.36 0.01
CA SER A 19 -38.35 15.87 0.98
C SER A 19 -38.99 17.02 1.77
N LYS A 20 -38.19 18.00 2.21
CA LYS A 20 -38.69 19.16 2.97
C LYS A 20 -39.52 20.14 2.13
N ILE A 21 -39.15 20.38 0.87
CA ILE A 21 -39.84 21.37 0.01
C ILE A 21 -41.02 20.75 -0.74
N CYS A 22 -40.78 19.60 -1.37
CA CYS A 22 -41.69 18.97 -2.32
C CYS A 22 -42.46 17.79 -1.72
N GLY A 23 -42.06 17.30 -0.54
CA GLY A 23 -42.67 16.15 0.13
C GLY A 23 -41.95 14.83 -0.14
N GLU A 24 -42.25 13.81 0.68
CA GLU A 24 -41.59 12.50 0.61
C GLU A 24 -41.94 11.71 -0.67
N THR A 25 -43.13 11.90 -1.24
CA THR A 25 -43.52 11.22 -2.49
C THR A 25 -42.67 11.66 -3.67
N GLU A 26 -42.28 12.94 -3.71
CA GLU A 26 -41.48 13.50 -4.80
C GLU A 26 -40.03 13.02 -4.73
N VAL A 27 -39.46 12.88 -3.53
CA VAL A 27 -38.06 12.42 -3.40
C VAL A 27 -37.90 10.96 -3.83
N GLN A 28 -38.93 10.12 -3.67
CA GLN A 28 -38.89 8.73 -4.14
C GLN A 28 -38.73 8.61 -5.65
N LYS A 29 -39.12 9.63 -6.43
CA LYS A 29 -38.95 9.68 -7.90
C LYS A 29 -37.49 9.76 -8.33
N LEU A 30 -36.56 10.06 -7.42
CA LEU A 30 -35.12 9.94 -7.71
C LEU A 30 -34.71 8.48 -7.94
N SER A 31 -35.50 7.51 -7.48
CA SER A 31 -35.35 6.10 -7.84
C SER A 31 -36.25 5.76 -9.02
N PRO A 32 -35.73 5.11 -10.07
CA PRO A 32 -36.56 4.56 -11.15
C PRO A 32 -37.55 3.50 -10.67
N TRP A 33 -37.35 2.91 -9.48
CA TRP A 33 -38.26 1.94 -8.88
C TRP A 33 -39.16 2.55 -7.80
N GLY A 34 -39.05 3.86 -7.55
CA GLY A 34 -39.80 4.54 -6.49
C GLY A 34 -39.40 4.10 -5.07
N VAL A 35 -38.20 3.53 -4.90
CA VAL A 35 -37.73 3.00 -3.62
C VAL A 35 -36.37 3.58 -3.27
N ILE A 36 -36.32 4.32 -2.16
CA ILE A 36 -35.10 4.84 -1.56
C ILE A 36 -35.07 4.44 -0.09
N ASN A 37 -34.06 3.65 0.27
CA ASN A 37 -33.86 3.26 1.66
C ASN A 37 -32.81 4.13 2.30
N LYS A 38 -33.19 4.75 3.41
CA LYS A 38 -32.26 5.41 4.32
C LYS A 38 -31.51 4.34 5.12
N SER A 39 -30.19 4.40 5.11
CA SER A 39 -29.35 3.64 6.03
C SER A 39 -28.37 4.57 6.73
N GLN A 40 -27.78 4.09 7.82
CA GLN A 40 -26.75 4.83 8.54
C GLN A 40 -25.41 4.17 8.27
N LYS A 41 -24.43 4.98 7.87
CA LYS A 41 -23.02 4.59 7.90
C LYS A 41 -22.36 5.26 9.08
N PHE A 42 -21.48 4.52 9.74
CA PHE A 42 -20.58 5.09 10.74
C PHE A 42 -19.29 5.52 10.05
N SER A 43 -18.93 6.78 10.22
CA SER A 43 -17.61 7.23 9.81
C SER A 43 -16.58 6.53 10.70
N LYS A 44 -15.73 5.68 10.10
CA LYS A 44 -14.61 5.04 10.81
C LYS A 44 -13.66 6.07 11.42
N THR A 45 -13.59 7.26 10.84
CA THR A 45 -12.78 8.36 11.34
C THR A 45 -13.54 9.11 12.43
N THR A 46 -14.77 9.57 12.21
CA THR A 46 -15.43 10.48 13.17
C THR A 46 -16.28 9.81 14.24
N GLY A 47 -16.52 8.50 14.13
CA GLY A 47 -17.43 7.77 15.00
C GLY A 47 -18.90 8.21 14.89
N LYS A 48 -19.21 9.24 14.08
CA LYS A 48 -20.58 9.73 13.88
C LYS A 48 -21.29 8.90 12.82
N ALA A 49 -22.55 8.59 13.11
CA ALA A 49 -23.47 8.09 12.11
C ALA A 49 -23.83 9.24 11.17
N TYR A 50 -23.68 9.02 9.87
CA TYR A 50 -24.26 9.88 8.84
C TYR A 50 -25.25 9.07 8.02
N SER A 51 -26.30 9.74 7.55
CA SER A 51 -27.33 9.11 6.74
C SER A 51 -26.82 8.96 5.32
N ILE A 52 -26.96 7.76 4.77
CA ILE A 52 -26.79 7.49 3.36
C ILE A 52 -28.11 6.99 2.79
N TYR A 53 -28.34 7.27 1.51
CA TYR A 53 -29.57 6.89 0.84
C TYR A 53 -29.25 5.93 -0.30
N LYS A 54 -29.79 4.71 -0.21
CA LYS A 54 -29.69 3.70 -1.26
C LYS A 54 -30.84 3.92 -2.24
N ILE A 55 -30.51 4.42 -3.42
CA ILE A 55 -31.47 4.68 -4.50
C ILE A 55 -31.58 3.41 -5.35
N TYR A 56 -32.70 2.70 -5.24
CA TYR A 56 -32.85 1.44 -5.95
C TYR A 56 -32.91 1.67 -7.46
N GLY A 57 -32.25 0.81 -8.23
CA GLY A 57 -32.11 0.94 -9.68
C GLY A 57 -31.03 1.91 -10.15
N ILE A 58 -30.32 2.60 -9.24
CA ILE A 58 -29.18 3.47 -9.57
C ILE A 58 -27.94 3.02 -8.81
N ALA A 59 -26.88 2.71 -9.55
CA ALA A 59 -25.57 2.47 -8.96
C ALA A 59 -24.90 3.78 -8.55
N VAL A 60 -24.53 3.88 -7.27
CA VAL A 60 -23.79 5.03 -6.72
C VAL A 60 -22.34 4.62 -6.49
N LEU A 61 -21.46 5.15 -7.33
CA LEU A 61 -20.02 4.98 -7.22
C LEU A 61 -19.41 6.33 -6.86
N ASP A 62 -19.19 6.59 -5.57
CA ASP A 62 -18.54 7.83 -5.13
C ASP A 62 -17.07 7.82 -5.55
N TYR A 63 -16.64 8.83 -6.32
CA TYR A 63 -15.30 8.88 -6.90
C TYR A 63 -14.23 9.00 -5.80
N LEU A 64 -14.56 9.64 -4.68
CA LEU A 64 -13.69 9.69 -3.51
C LEU A 64 -13.43 8.28 -2.92
N ASP A 65 -14.46 7.44 -2.87
CA ASP A 65 -14.34 6.07 -2.37
C ASP A 65 -13.61 5.17 -3.37
N LEU A 66 -13.86 5.35 -4.67
CA LEU A 66 -13.08 4.69 -5.74
C LEU A 66 -11.60 5.04 -5.63
N TYR A 67 -11.27 6.33 -5.49
CA TYR A 67 -9.89 6.79 -5.36
C TYR A 67 -9.23 6.20 -4.10
N LYS A 68 -9.90 6.22 -2.95
CA LYS A 68 -9.36 5.61 -1.71
C LYS A 68 -9.14 4.10 -1.81
N GLN A 69 -10.01 3.41 -2.54
CA GLN A 69 -9.97 1.94 -2.64
C GLN A 69 -8.93 1.46 -3.65
N PHE A 70 -8.81 2.13 -4.79
CA PHE A 70 -8.03 1.66 -5.93
C PHE A 70 -6.76 2.45 -6.20
N SER A 71 -6.61 3.68 -5.66
CA SER A 71 -5.35 4.41 -5.78
C SER A 71 -4.27 3.76 -4.91
N PRO A 72 -3.06 3.51 -5.45
CA PRO A 72 -1.96 2.94 -4.67
C PRO A 72 -1.37 3.95 -3.67
N VAL A 73 -1.63 5.26 -3.84
CA VAL A 73 -1.02 6.32 -3.04
C VAL A 73 -2.02 6.83 -2.00
N LYS A 74 -1.58 6.85 -0.74
CA LYS A 74 -2.32 7.51 0.34
C LYS A 74 -1.93 8.97 0.43
N GLN A 75 -2.92 9.85 0.46
CA GLN A 75 -2.72 11.29 0.50
C GLN A 75 -2.92 11.88 1.89
N GLU A 76 -2.20 12.96 2.17
CA GLU A 76 -2.34 13.75 3.41
C GLU A 76 -3.74 14.32 3.54
N SER A 77 -4.35 14.75 2.43
CA SER A 77 -5.71 15.24 2.36
C SER A 77 -6.44 14.61 1.17
N TYR A 78 -7.74 14.40 1.31
CA TYR A 78 -8.63 13.95 0.24
C TYR A 78 -9.63 15.05 -0.16
N LYS A 79 -9.29 16.33 0.10
CA LYS A 79 -9.98 17.45 -0.53
C LYS A 79 -9.75 17.33 -2.05
N LEU A 80 -10.80 17.56 -2.86
CA LEU A 80 -10.73 17.40 -4.32
C LEU A 80 -9.54 18.18 -4.90
N ASP A 81 -9.37 19.44 -4.49
CA ASP A 81 -8.27 20.30 -4.91
C ASP A 81 -6.87 19.69 -4.69
N VAL A 82 -6.65 19.07 -3.53
CA VAL A 82 -5.35 18.43 -3.21
C VAL A 82 -5.10 17.22 -4.11
N ILE A 83 -6.14 16.43 -4.37
CA ILE A 83 -6.04 15.26 -5.25
C ILE A 83 -5.83 15.69 -6.70
N CYS A 84 -6.55 16.71 -7.17
CA CYS A 84 -6.38 17.24 -8.52
C CYS A 84 -4.98 17.86 -8.71
N ASN A 85 -4.47 18.64 -7.76
CA ASN A 85 -3.10 19.15 -7.85
C ASN A 85 -2.06 18.01 -7.88
N TYR A 86 -2.27 16.95 -7.11
CA TYR A 86 -1.36 15.79 -7.10
C TYR A 86 -1.44 14.98 -8.40
N GLU A 87 -2.64 14.67 -8.88
CA GLU A 87 -2.84 13.81 -10.04
C GLU A 87 -2.73 14.58 -11.36
N LEU A 88 -3.31 15.76 -11.48
CA LEU A 88 -3.42 16.51 -12.74
C LEU A 88 -2.43 17.67 -12.82
N GLY A 89 -1.82 18.10 -11.71
CA GLY A 89 -1.01 19.33 -11.64
C GLY A 89 -1.83 20.62 -11.72
N THR A 90 -3.16 20.49 -11.78
CA THR A 90 -4.13 21.60 -11.81
C THR A 90 -5.11 21.45 -10.66
N GLY A 91 -5.48 22.59 -10.06
CA GLY A 91 -6.35 22.65 -8.91
C GLY A 91 -7.72 23.21 -9.24
N LYS A 92 -8.49 23.46 -8.18
CA LYS A 92 -9.74 24.21 -8.25
C LYS A 92 -9.47 25.67 -8.61
N LEU A 93 -10.51 26.33 -9.09
CA LEU A 93 -10.50 27.78 -9.29
C LEU A 93 -10.28 28.49 -7.95
N ASN A 94 -9.21 29.28 -7.85
CA ASN A 94 -8.85 30.00 -6.63
C ASN A 94 -9.91 31.08 -6.33
N TYR A 95 -10.33 31.18 -5.07
CA TYR A 95 -11.24 32.21 -4.57
C TYR A 95 -10.76 32.83 -3.25
N ASP A 96 -9.45 32.78 -2.97
CA ASP A 96 -8.84 33.22 -1.70
C ASP A 96 -9.14 34.69 -1.38
N GLU A 97 -9.48 35.51 -2.38
CA GLU A 97 -9.95 36.88 -2.17
C GLU A 97 -11.32 36.96 -1.46
N TYR A 98 -12.05 35.84 -1.38
CA TYR A 98 -13.30 35.68 -0.64
C TYR A 98 -13.07 34.77 0.57
N SER A 99 -13.44 35.23 1.77
CA SER A 99 -13.16 34.46 3.00
C SER A 99 -13.97 33.16 3.15
N SER A 100 -15.03 32.97 2.35
CA SER A 100 -15.84 31.74 2.34
C SER A 100 -16.63 31.56 1.04
N LEU A 101 -17.05 30.32 0.76
CA LEU A 101 -17.96 29.99 -0.34
C LEU A 101 -19.30 30.75 -0.26
N HIS A 102 -19.79 31.05 0.94
CA HIS A 102 -21.00 31.85 1.10
C HIS A 102 -20.78 33.30 0.65
N GLN A 103 -19.63 33.90 0.99
CA GLN A 103 -19.30 35.23 0.51
C GLN A 103 -19.08 35.24 -1.01
N LEU A 104 -18.44 34.22 -1.57
CA LEU A 104 -18.30 34.07 -3.01
C LEU A 104 -19.68 34.06 -3.69
N TYR A 105 -20.64 33.28 -3.18
CA TYR A 105 -22.01 33.25 -3.69
C TYR A 105 -22.69 34.63 -3.66
N VAL A 106 -22.53 35.39 -2.58
CA VAL A 106 -23.17 36.71 -2.40
C VAL A 106 -22.49 37.79 -3.22
N GLN A 107 -21.15 37.77 -3.31
CA GLN A 107 -20.36 38.86 -3.88
C GLN A 107 -20.02 38.65 -5.37
N ASN A 108 -19.90 37.40 -5.82
CA ASN A 108 -19.56 37.07 -7.21
C ASN A 108 -20.18 35.73 -7.62
N PHE A 109 -21.47 35.80 -7.99
CA PHE A 109 -22.24 34.63 -8.36
C PHE A 109 -21.76 33.95 -9.66
N GLU A 110 -21.21 34.70 -10.61
CA GLU A 110 -20.65 34.13 -11.85
C GLU A 110 -19.46 33.21 -11.53
N LYS A 111 -18.49 33.71 -10.76
CA LYS A 111 -17.34 32.92 -10.30
C LYS A 111 -17.77 31.73 -9.42
N PHE A 112 -18.85 31.86 -8.66
CA PHE A 112 -19.43 30.75 -7.90
C PHE A 112 -19.96 29.62 -8.81
N ILE A 113 -20.59 29.95 -9.93
CA ILE A 113 -21.04 28.97 -10.92
C ILE A 113 -19.86 28.33 -11.64
N ASP A 114 -18.88 29.13 -12.11
CA ASP A 114 -17.67 28.62 -12.75
C ASP A 114 -16.91 27.64 -11.84
N TYR A 115 -16.80 27.97 -10.55
CA TYR A 115 -16.23 27.08 -9.55
C TYR A 115 -16.95 25.73 -9.49
N ASN A 116 -18.29 25.71 -9.56
CA ASN A 116 -19.06 24.47 -9.54
C ASN A 116 -18.92 23.65 -10.83
N ILE A 117 -18.82 24.31 -11.99
CA ILE A 117 -18.58 23.65 -13.27
C ILE A 117 -17.21 22.97 -13.27
N ILE A 118 -16.16 23.70 -12.87
CA ILE A 118 -14.79 23.19 -12.81
C ILE A 118 -14.69 22.01 -11.84
N ASP A 119 -15.38 22.05 -10.69
CA ASP A 119 -15.41 20.92 -9.75
C ASP A 119 -15.96 19.63 -10.40
N CYS A 120 -16.92 19.72 -11.32
CA CYS A 120 -17.43 18.58 -12.09
C CYS A 120 -16.44 18.14 -13.19
N GLU A 121 -15.89 19.08 -13.96
CA GLU A 121 -14.90 18.80 -15.02
C GLU A 121 -13.63 18.13 -14.47
N LEU A 122 -13.18 18.53 -13.27
CA LEU A 122 -12.05 17.90 -12.59
C LEU A 122 -12.28 16.40 -12.34
N ILE A 123 -13.52 15.96 -12.11
CA ILE A 123 -13.84 14.53 -11.96
C ILE A 123 -13.74 13.79 -13.29
N GLU A 124 -14.15 14.43 -14.39
CA GLU A 124 -13.97 13.87 -15.73
C GLU A 124 -12.49 13.75 -16.09
N HIS A 125 -11.68 14.76 -15.81
CA HIS A 125 -10.22 14.71 -16.01
C HIS A 125 -9.56 13.63 -15.15
N LEU A 126 -10.02 13.46 -13.90
CA LEU A 126 -9.55 12.36 -13.06
C LEU A 126 -9.94 11.00 -13.63
N GLU A 127 -11.13 10.82 -14.20
CA GLU A 127 -11.52 9.55 -14.85
C GLU A 127 -10.74 9.31 -16.14
N ASP A 128 -10.48 10.34 -16.93
CA ASP A 128 -9.67 10.23 -18.15
C ASP A 128 -8.26 9.71 -17.85
N LYS A 129 -7.65 10.22 -16.78
CA LYS A 129 -6.32 9.80 -16.31
C LYS A 129 -6.36 8.46 -15.57
N LEU A 130 -7.24 8.31 -14.59
CA LEU A 130 -7.20 7.21 -13.62
C LEU A 130 -8.11 6.04 -13.97
N LYS A 131 -9.13 6.21 -14.81
CA LYS A 131 -10.03 5.14 -15.30
C LYS A 131 -10.62 4.26 -14.20
N LEU A 132 -11.06 4.87 -13.10
CA LEU A 132 -11.52 4.15 -11.91
C LEU A 132 -12.96 3.66 -12.05
N ILE A 133 -13.81 4.39 -12.77
CA ILE A 133 -15.17 3.94 -13.09
C ILE A 133 -15.10 2.78 -14.08
N GLU A 134 -14.26 2.88 -15.12
CA GLU A 134 -14.02 1.76 -16.04
C GLU A 134 -13.54 0.51 -15.29
N LEU A 135 -12.62 0.68 -14.33
CA LEU A 135 -12.13 -0.38 -13.46
C LEU A 135 -13.25 -1.02 -12.63
N ALA A 136 -14.03 -0.20 -11.92
CA ALA A 136 -15.15 -0.66 -11.10
C ALA A 136 -16.20 -1.42 -11.95
N ALA A 137 -16.56 -0.88 -13.11
CA ALA A 137 -17.47 -1.53 -14.03
C ALA A 137 -16.93 -2.89 -14.49
N THR A 138 -15.65 -2.95 -14.86
CA THR A 138 -15.00 -4.20 -15.29
C THR A 138 -15.05 -5.26 -14.19
N LEU A 139 -14.70 -4.89 -12.95
CA LEU A 139 -14.77 -5.77 -11.79
C LEU A 139 -16.19 -6.30 -11.53
N ALA A 140 -17.20 -5.43 -11.60
CA ALA A 140 -18.58 -5.80 -11.37
C ALA A 140 -19.10 -6.77 -12.44
N TYR A 141 -18.80 -6.51 -13.72
CA TYR A 141 -19.18 -7.40 -14.82
C TYR A 141 -18.49 -8.76 -14.73
N ASP A 142 -17.19 -8.77 -14.44
CA ASP A 142 -16.39 -9.99 -14.32
C ASP A 142 -16.88 -10.90 -13.19
N THR A 143 -17.35 -10.31 -12.10
CA THR A 143 -17.88 -11.04 -10.93
C THR A 143 -19.39 -11.24 -10.96
N LYS A 144 -20.08 -10.64 -11.94
CA LYS A 144 -21.55 -10.58 -12.04
C LYS A 144 -22.20 -10.06 -10.76
N SER A 145 -21.58 -9.05 -10.14
CA SER A 145 -22.05 -8.39 -8.92
C SER A 145 -22.70 -7.04 -9.24
N GLN A 146 -23.29 -6.39 -8.22
CA GLN A 146 -23.68 -4.99 -8.36
C GLN A 146 -22.42 -4.13 -8.48
N PHE A 147 -22.51 -2.95 -9.10
CA PHE A 147 -21.37 -2.04 -9.26
C PHE A 147 -20.80 -1.62 -7.90
N GLU A 148 -21.64 -1.46 -6.89
CA GLU A 148 -21.22 -1.08 -5.54
C GLU A 148 -20.57 -2.22 -4.75
N ASP A 149 -20.70 -3.47 -5.20
CA ASP A 149 -20.07 -4.62 -4.53
C ASP A 149 -18.54 -4.65 -4.76
N VAL A 150 -18.01 -3.84 -5.67
CA VAL A 150 -16.54 -3.70 -5.91
C VAL A 150 -15.77 -3.26 -4.67
N PHE A 151 -16.46 -2.63 -3.70
CA PHE A 151 -15.90 -2.25 -2.41
C PHE A 151 -15.83 -3.42 -1.41
N THR A 152 -16.42 -4.58 -1.73
CA THR A 152 -16.56 -5.74 -0.81
C THR A 152 -16.04 -7.03 -1.44
N GLN A 153 -14.78 -7.36 -1.14
CA GLN A 153 -14.08 -8.52 -1.72
C GLN A 153 -14.79 -9.86 -1.43
N THR A 154 -15.36 -10.05 -0.23
CA THR A 154 -16.08 -11.29 0.12
C THR A 154 -17.32 -11.52 -0.75
N ARG A 155 -18.05 -10.45 -1.12
CA ARG A 155 -19.23 -10.56 -2.00
C ARG A 155 -18.82 -10.90 -3.43
N MET A 156 -17.77 -10.24 -3.93
CA MET A 156 -17.23 -10.51 -5.25
C MET A 156 -16.80 -11.98 -5.39
N TRP A 157 -16.06 -12.50 -4.40
CA TRP A 157 -15.64 -13.90 -4.39
C TRP A 157 -16.80 -14.88 -4.26
N ASP A 158 -17.81 -14.59 -3.43
CA ASP A 158 -19.02 -15.44 -3.33
C ASP A 158 -19.74 -15.50 -4.69
N ALA A 159 -19.87 -14.37 -5.39
CA ALA A 159 -20.49 -14.31 -6.71
C ALA A 159 -19.68 -15.06 -7.79
N ILE A 160 -18.35 -14.93 -7.80
CA ILE A 160 -17.46 -15.66 -8.71
C ILE A 160 -17.62 -17.17 -8.50
N ILE A 161 -17.49 -17.64 -7.26
CA ILE A 161 -17.56 -19.06 -6.92
C ILE A 161 -18.95 -19.61 -7.22
N TYR A 162 -20.02 -18.87 -6.85
CA TYR A 162 -21.39 -19.26 -7.17
C TYR A 162 -21.59 -19.47 -8.67
N ASN A 163 -21.19 -18.50 -9.50
CA ASN A 163 -21.35 -18.61 -10.95
C ASN A 163 -20.52 -19.74 -11.55
N HIS A 164 -19.30 -19.96 -11.05
CA HIS A 164 -18.42 -21.04 -11.50
C HIS A 164 -19.01 -22.42 -11.14
N LEU A 165 -19.46 -22.60 -9.90
CA LEU A 165 -20.03 -23.85 -9.44
C LEU A 165 -21.39 -24.13 -10.08
N LEU A 166 -22.23 -23.11 -10.25
CA LEU A 166 -23.51 -23.24 -10.95
C LEU A 166 -23.33 -23.69 -12.40
N ALA A 167 -22.35 -23.12 -13.12
CA ALA A 167 -22.02 -23.54 -14.49
C ALA A 167 -21.57 -25.01 -14.57
N ASN A 168 -21.05 -25.55 -13.46
CA ASN A 168 -20.64 -26.95 -13.32
C ASN A 168 -21.70 -27.84 -12.65
N ASN A 169 -22.94 -27.36 -12.47
CA ASN A 169 -24.02 -28.06 -11.78
C ASN A 169 -23.69 -28.49 -10.34
N VAL A 170 -22.85 -27.71 -9.64
CA VAL A 170 -22.48 -27.93 -8.24
C VAL A 170 -23.24 -26.96 -7.34
N ILE A 171 -23.88 -27.51 -6.31
CA ILE A 171 -24.62 -26.73 -5.30
C ILE A 171 -23.64 -26.18 -4.26
N ILE A 172 -23.75 -24.89 -3.96
CA ILE A 172 -22.94 -24.23 -2.93
C ILE A 172 -23.47 -24.53 -1.50
N PRO A 173 -22.61 -24.55 -0.47
CA PRO A 173 -23.06 -24.72 0.90
C PRO A 173 -23.87 -23.53 1.41
N ALA A 174 -24.68 -23.76 2.44
CA ALA A 174 -25.33 -22.68 3.18
C ALA A 174 -24.26 -21.80 3.85
N LYS A 175 -24.57 -20.51 4.03
CA LYS A 175 -23.68 -19.61 4.75
C LYS A 175 -23.83 -19.84 6.25
N GLU A 176 -22.76 -20.25 6.91
CA GLU A 176 -22.73 -20.35 8.36
C GLU A 176 -22.23 -19.04 8.99
N ILE A 177 -22.73 -18.71 10.17
CA ILE A 177 -22.28 -17.55 10.94
C ILE A 177 -21.25 -18.04 11.95
N SER A 178 -19.96 -17.89 11.67
CA SER A 178 -18.90 -18.13 12.64
C SER A 178 -18.63 -16.85 13.45
N THR A 179 -18.46 -17.01 14.77
CA THR A 179 -18.34 -15.89 15.72
C THR A 179 -16.92 -15.60 16.18
N LYS A 180 -15.93 -16.39 15.75
CA LYS A 180 -14.53 -16.25 16.17
C LYS A 180 -13.61 -16.02 14.98
N ASP A 181 -12.93 -14.88 14.99
CA ASP A 181 -11.70 -14.69 14.23
C ASP A 181 -10.61 -15.55 14.87
N VAL A 182 -10.36 -16.73 14.31
CA VAL A 182 -9.22 -17.57 14.70
C VAL A 182 -7.96 -16.93 14.12
N LYS A 183 -7.02 -16.53 14.97
CA LYS A 183 -5.70 -16.06 14.54
C LYS A 183 -4.91 -17.26 14.01
N PHE A 184 -4.43 -17.17 12.78
CA PHE A 184 -3.53 -18.14 12.15
C PHE A 184 -2.18 -17.47 11.84
N GLU A 185 -1.15 -18.29 11.61
CA GLU A 185 0.21 -17.78 11.38
C GLU A 185 0.32 -17.06 10.02
N GLY A 186 1.02 -15.93 10.02
CA GLY A 186 1.20 -15.09 8.84
C GLY A 186 2.35 -15.50 7.93
N ALA A 187 2.71 -14.60 7.01
CA ALA A 187 3.87 -14.76 6.15
C ALA A 187 5.19 -14.71 6.93
N TYR A 188 6.22 -15.37 6.38
CA TYR A 188 7.58 -15.26 6.87
C TYR A 188 8.21 -13.93 6.46
N VAL A 189 8.89 -13.28 7.40
CA VAL A 189 9.70 -12.08 7.15
C VAL A 189 11.04 -12.24 7.85
N LYS A 190 12.10 -12.40 7.04
CA LYS A 190 13.47 -12.45 7.52
C LYS A 190 13.88 -11.08 8.06
N ASP A 191 14.60 -11.06 9.18
CA ASP A 191 15.23 -9.84 9.67
C ASP A 191 16.28 -9.34 8.68
N PRO A 192 16.20 -8.07 8.23
CA PRO A 192 17.16 -7.55 7.27
C PRO A 192 18.52 -7.39 7.93
N VAL A 193 19.57 -7.67 7.18
CA VAL A 193 20.91 -7.21 7.54
C VAL A 193 20.94 -5.70 7.28
N VAL A 194 21.00 -4.92 8.36
CA VAL A 194 20.96 -3.45 8.27
C VAL A 194 22.30 -2.90 7.78
N GLY A 195 22.24 -1.86 6.97
CA GLY A 195 23.42 -1.25 6.37
C GLY A 195 23.20 -0.73 4.95
N LYS A 196 24.29 -0.22 4.38
CA LYS A 196 24.35 0.22 2.98
C LYS A 196 25.07 -0.83 2.15
N TYR A 197 24.43 -1.29 1.09
CA TYR A 197 24.92 -2.35 0.22
C TYR A 197 24.93 -1.91 -1.24
N LYS A 198 25.87 -2.44 -2.02
CA LYS A 198 25.96 -2.23 -3.46
C LYS A 198 25.57 -3.50 -4.22
N ASN A 199 25.10 -3.33 -5.45
CA ASN A 199 24.83 -4.43 -6.39
C ASN A 199 23.87 -5.47 -5.79
N VAL A 200 22.69 -5.02 -5.40
CA VAL A 200 21.64 -5.85 -4.80
C VAL A 200 20.59 -6.16 -5.86
N VAL A 201 20.17 -7.41 -5.95
CA VAL A 201 19.11 -7.83 -6.87
C VAL A 201 17.96 -8.42 -6.06
N SER A 202 16.74 -8.01 -6.39
CA SER A 202 15.54 -8.63 -5.81
C SER A 202 14.95 -9.65 -6.77
N PHE A 203 14.46 -10.74 -6.20
CA PHE A 203 13.67 -11.76 -6.86
C PHE A 203 12.30 -11.78 -6.21
N ASP A 204 11.25 -12.01 -7.00
CA ASP A 204 9.86 -12.03 -6.56
C ASP A 204 9.14 -13.26 -7.13
N LEU A 205 8.34 -13.93 -6.31
CA LEU A 205 7.51 -15.06 -6.73
C LEU A 205 6.27 -14.56 -7.48
N GLU A 206 5.98 -15.16 -8.64
CA GLU A 206 4.79 -14.81 -9.42
C GLU A 206 3.52 -15.19 -8.65
N SER A 207 2.93 -14.21 -7.95
CA SER A 207 1.66 -14.36 -7.22
C SER A 207 1.69 -15.53 -6.22
N LEU A 208 2.58 -15.46 -5.22
CA LEU A 208 2.84 -16.55 -4.26
C LEU A 208 1.59 -17.32 -3.80
N TYR A 209 0.62 -16.65 -3.18
CA TYR A 209 -0.56 -17.32 -2.61
C TYR A 209 -1.43 -18.00 -3.69
N PRO A 210 -1.85 -17.33 -4.78
CA PRO A 210 -2.50 -18.00 -5.90
C PRO A 210 -1.73 -19.20 -6.45
N SER A 211 -0.40 -19.12 -6.51
CA SER A 211 0.45 -20.18 -7.04
C SER A 211 0.53 -21.38 -6.08
N LEU A 212 0.57 -21.15 -4.76
CA LEU A 212 0.49 -22.21 -3.75
C LEU A 212 -0.87 -22.91 -3.74
N ILE A 213 -1.95 -22.13 -3.87
CA ILE A 213 -3.31 -22.67 -4.00
C ILE A 213 -3.39 -23.62 -5.20
N GLN A 214 -2.84 -23.21 -6.35
CA GLN A 214 -2.81 -24.06 -7.54
C GLN A 214 -1.89 -25.27 -7.38
N GLN A 215 -0.69 -25.08 -6.81
CA GLN A 215 0.31 -26.15 -6.69
C GLN A 215 -0.15 -27.27 -5.77
N TYR A 216 -0.69 -26.94 -4.59
CA TYR A 216 -1.13 -27.93 -3.62
C TYR A 216 -2.64 -28.22 -3.71
N ASN A 217 -3.30 -27.69 -4.74
CA ASN A 217 -4.74 -27.84 -4.99
C ASN A 217 -5.60 -27.44 -3.78
N LEU A 218 -5.26 -26.33 -3.13
CA LEU A 218 -5.86 -25.91 -1.86
C LEU A 218 -7.27 -25.37 -2.10
N SER A 219 -8.29 -26.14 -1.73
CA SER A 219 -9.68 -25.79 -1.99
C SER A 219 -10.62 -26.44 -0.95
N PRO A 220 -11.77 -25.82 -0.63
CA PRO A 220 -12.75 -26.42 0.28
C PRO A 220 -13.26 -27.79 -0.16
N ASP A 221 -13.31 -28.04 -1.46
CA ASP A 221 -13.73 -29.33 -2.03
C ASP A 221 -12.58 -30.35 -2.14
N THR A 222 -11.33 -29.99 -1.85
CA THR A 222 -10.17 -30.88 -1.99
C THR A 222 -9.53 -31.25 -0.65
N ILE A 223 -9.77 -30.48 0.41
CA ILE A 223 -9.30 -30.81 1.77
C ILE A 223 -9.86 -32.16 2.22
N ILE A 224 -9.03 -32.95 2.91
CA ILE A 224 -9.40 -34.27 3.44
C ILE A 224 -9.68 -34.11 4.94
N GLU A 225 -10.87 -34.49 5.36
CA GLU A 225 -11.22 -34.48 6.78
C GLU A 225 -10.49 -35.60 7.56
N PRO A 226 -10.08 -35.38 8.83
CA PRO A 226 -9.30 -36.33 9.62
C PRO A 226 -9.90 -37.73 9.74
N GLU A 227 -11.23 -37.86 9.68
CA GLU A 227 -11.94 -39.14 9.70
C GLU A 227 -11.60 -39.98 8.47
N ASN A 228 -11.30 -39.33 7.34
CA ASN A 228 -10.99 -39.96 6.05
C ASN A 228 -9.48 -40.17 5.82
N TYR A 229 -8.63 -39.93 6.84
CA TYR A 229 -7.20 -40.18 6.73
C TYR A 229 -6.89 -41.68 6.62
N THR A 230 -6.15 -42.04 5.57
CA THR A 230 -5.61 -43.39 5.37
C THR A 230 -4.54 -43.70 6.44
N PRO A 231 -4.18 -44.98 6.64
CA PRO A 231 -3.12 -45.35 7.58
C PRO A 231 -1.79 -44.63 7.32
N GLU A 232 -1.44 -44.41 6.05
CA GLU A 232 -0.23 -43.69 5.63
C GLU A 232 -0.27 -42.22 6.03
N ILE A 233 -1.42 -41.56 5.85
CA ILE A 233 -1.63 -40.17 6.30
C ILE A 233 -1.52 -40.09 7.82
N ARG A 234 -2.12 -41.04 8.56
CA ARG A 234 -2.04 -41.07 10.03
C ARG A 234 -0.60 -41.28 10.52
N GLU A 235 0.20 -42.08 9.82
CA GLU A 235 1.62 -42.25 10.11
C GLU A 235 2.36 -40.90 10.02
N ILE A 236 2.15 -40.15 8.93
CA ILE A 236 2.80 -38.84 8.71
C ILE A 236 2.36 -37.82 9.77
N VAL A 237 1.06 -37.71 10.05
CA VAL A 237 0.52 -36.76 11.05
C VAL A 237 1.14 -37.01 12.43
N SER A 238 1.41 -38.27 12.79
CA SER A 238 2.02 -38.61 14.08
C SER A 238 3.45 -38.07 14.27
N ARG A 239 4.14 -37.70 13.18
CA ARG A 239 5.54 -37.20 13.21
C ARG A 239 5.68 -35.73 13.58
N ASN A 240 4.58 -35.04 13.92
CA ASN A 240 4.54 -33.61 14.26
C ASN A 240 5.21 -32.72 13.19
N ILE A 241 4.42 -32.31 12.19
CA ILE A 241 4.87 -31.58 11.01
C ILE A 241 5.21 -30.12 11.36
N THR A 242 6.41 -29.69 10.97
CA THR A 242 6.84 -28.28 11.07
C THR A 242 7.58 -27.88 9.79
N VAL A 243 7.63 -26.57 9.50
CA VAL A 243 8.37 -26.05 8.34
C VAL A 243 9.84 -26.45 8.39
N ASP A 244 10.48 -26.47 9.56
CA ASP A 244 11.89 -26.84 9.69
C ASP A 244 12.15 -28.31 9.33
N LYS A 245 11.28 -29.23 9.75
CA LYS A 245 11.37 -30.64 9.35
C LYS A 245 11.22 -30.84 7.85
N LEU A 246 10.36 -30.02 7.22
CA LEU A 246 10.18 -30.04 5.76
C LEU A 246 11.40 -29.49 5.04
N LEU A 247 12.01 -28.40 5.53
CA LEU A 247 13.27 -27.85 5.00
C LEU A 247 14.41 -28.87 5.08
N ASN A 248 14.49 -29.61 6.20
CA ASN A 248 15.50 -30.65 6.42
C ASN A 248 15.19 -31.98 5.71
N GLN A 249 14.05 -32.09 5.03
CA GLN A 249 13.60 -33.31 4.36
C GLN A 249 13.45 -34.53 5.30
N GLU A 250 12.97 -34.31 6.53
CA GLU A 250 12.84 -35.36 7.57
C GLU A 250 11.56 -36.21 7.43
N ILE A 251 10.64 -35.85 6.53
CA ILE A 251 9.35 -36.50 6.36
C ILE A 251 9.32 -37.24 5.02
N ASP A 252 8.92 -38.51 5.03
CA ASP A 252 8.80 -39.31 3.82
C ASP A 252 7.37 -39.27 3.28
N PHE A 253 7.21 -38.74 2.06
CA PHE A 253 5.93 -38.64 1.35
C PHE A 253 5.76 -39.72 0.26
N SER A 254 6.74 -40.61 0.08
CA SER A 254 6.76 -41.57 -1.05
C SER A 254 5.58 -42.54 -1.08
N LYS A 255 4.95 -42.80 0.07
CA LYS A 255 3.78 -43.68 0.21
C LYS A 255 2.45 -43.01 -0.18
N LEU A 256 2.42 -41.69 -0.33
CA LEU A 256 1.20 -40.97 -0.66
C LEU A 256 0.83 -41.13 -2.14
N GLN A 257 -0.44 -41.39 -2.41
CA GLN A 257 -0.97 -41.48 -3.77
C GLN A 257 -2.19 -40.55 -3.93
N ASN A 258 -2.22 -39.77 -5.00
CA ASN A 258 -3.31 -38.84 -5.32
C ASN A 258 -3.68 -37.83 -4.21
N VAL A 259 -2.78 -37.61 -3.25
CA VAL A 259 -2.90 -36.64 -2.17
C VAL A 259 -1.59 -35.89 -1.99
N VAL A 260 -1.68 -34.64 -1.51
CA VAL A 260 -0.53 -33.82 -1.13
C VAL A 260 -0.77 -33.23 0.26
N MET A 261 0.32 -33.02 1.00
CA MET A 261 0.27 -32.35 2.29
C MET A 261 0.75 -30.91 2.15
N ALA A 262 -0.01 -29.95 2.66
CA ALA A 262 0.46 -28.59 2.82
C ALA A 262 1.39 -28.48 4.05
N ALA A 263 2.17 -27.40 4.14
CA ALA A 263 3.16 -27.27 5.21
C ALA A 263 2.58 -27.17 6.63
N ASN A 264 1.26 -26.93 6.76
CA ASN A 264 0.55 -26.96 8.04
C ASN A 264 0.05 -28.36 8.45
N GLY A 265 0.40 -29.42 7.69
CA GLY A 265 0.04 -30.80 8.01
C GLY A 265 -1.35 -31.24 7.57
N HIS A 266 -2.12 -30.38 6.88
CA HIS A 266 -3.40 -30.77 6.27
C HIS A 266 -3.20 -31.36 4.88
N PHE A 267 -4.08 -32.30 4.51
CA PHE A 267 -3.99 -33.05 3.27
C PHE A 267 -5.07 -32.63 2.27
N PHE A 268 -4.69 -32.62 1.00
CA PHE A 268 -5.54 -32.21 -0.10
C PHE A 268 -5.47 -33.26 -1.22
N ARG A 269 -6.63 -33.56 -1.82
CA ARG A 269 -6.71 -34.44 -2.98
C ARG A 269 -6.11 -33.75 -4.20
N ILE A 270 -5.36 -34.49 -5.03
CA ILE A 270 -4.79 -33.99 -6.30
C ILE A 270 -5.25 -34.79 -7.53
N GLY A 271 -6.14 -35.77 -7.37
CA GLY A 271 -6.70 -36.52 -8.50
C GLY A 271 -7.62 -35.70 -9.43
N LYS A 272 -8.14 -34.57 -8.95
CA LYS A 272 -8.93 -33.59 -9.71
C LYS A 272 -8.67 -32.20 -9.16
N GLN A 273 -8.55 -31.21 -10.05
CA GLN A 273 -8.42 -29.81 -9.65
C GLN A 273 -9.66 -29.33 -8.88
N GLY A 274 -9.44 -28.67 -7.74
CA GLY A 274 -10.51 -28.01 -6.98
C GLY A 274 -10.96 -26.72 -7.65
N PHE A 275 -12.17 -26.27 -7.31
CA PHE A 275 -12.76 -25.08 -7.96
C PHE A 275 -11.95 -23.79 -7.71
N LEU A 276 -11.37 -23.63 -6.52
CA LEU A 276 -10.64 -22.40 -6.17
C LEU A 276 -9.33 -22.27 -6.97
N PRO A 277 -8.45 -23.30 -7.05
CA PRO A 277 -7.34 -23.36 -7.98
C PRO A 277 -7.70 -23.06 -9.44
N GLU A 278 -8.81 -23.61 -9.94
CA GLU A 278 -9.25 -23.43 -11.32
C GLU A 278 -9.61 -21.97 -11.62
N ILE A 279 -10.41 -21.34 -10.75
CA ILE A 279 -10.78 -19.92 -10.87
C ILE A 279 -9.53 -19.03 -10.84
N LEU A 280 -8.61 -19.28 -9.91
CA LEU A 280 -7.37 -18.52 -9.79
C LEU A 280 -6.45 -18.68 -10.99
N ALA A 281 -6.39 -19.87 -11.59
CA ALA A 281 -5.62 -20.10 -12.82
C ALA A 281 -6.15 -19.22 -13.97
N LYS A 282 -7.48 -19.15 -14.14
CA LYS A 282 -8.13 -18.28 -15.14
C LYS A 282 -7.84 -16.80 -14.89
N MET A 283 -8.01 -16.33 -13.65
CA MET A 283 -7.70 -14.95 -13.27
C MET A 283 -6.22 -14.60 -13.49
N GLY A 284 -5.32 -15.54 -13.19
CA GLY A 284 -3.87 -15.39 -13.40
C GLY A 284 -3.51 -15.24 -14.88
N ALA A 285 -4.16 -16.01 -15.76
CA ALA A 285 -3.98 -15.89 -17.21
C ALA A 285 -4.42 -14.52 -17.73
N ASP A 286 -5.59 -14.03 -17.31
CA ASP A 286 -6.09 -12.69 -17.66
C ASP A 286 -5.13 -11.61 -17.17
N ARG A 287 -4.66 -11.70 -15.92
CA ARG A 287 -3.69 -10.77 -15.35
C ARG A 287 -2.41 -10.72 -16.17
N LYS A 288 -1.87 -11.87 -16.55
CA LYS A 288 -0.63 -11.98 -17.34
C LYS A 288 -0.79 -11.33 -18.70
N LYS A 289 -1.95 -11.48 -19.34
CA LYS A 289 -2.29 -10.81 -20.61
C LYS A 289 -2.25 -9.28 -20.46
N TYR A 290 -2.96 -8.71 -19.48
CA TYR A 290 -2.98 -7.26 -19.29
C TYR A 290 -1.64 -6.68 -18.83
N LYS A 291 -0.91 -7.41 -17.98
CA LYS A 291 0.45 -7.01 -17.57
C LYS A 291 1.41 -6.96 -18.76
N ARG A 292 1.33 -7.92 -19.69
CA ARG A 292 2.12 -7.91 -20.93
C ARG A 292 1.78 -6.69 -21.79
N LEU A 293 0.50 -6.46 -22.07
CA LEU A 293 0.04 -5.30 -22.84
C LEU A 293 0.54 -3.99 -22.23
N MET A 294 0.47 -3.83 -20.91
CA MET A 294 1.00 -2.66 -20.20
C MET A 294 2.51 -2.48 -20.41
N LEU A 295 3.30 -3.56 -20.27
CA LEU A 295 4.76 -3.49 -20.44
C LEU A 295 5.15 -3.20 -21.89
N ASP A 296 4.45 -3.79 -22.86
CA ASP A 296 4.70 -3.55 -24.27
C ASP A 296 4.41 -2.09 -24.65
N THR A 297 3.29 -1.52 -24.18
CA THR A 297 2.97 -0.11 -24.38
C THR A 297 3.97 0.83 -23.68
N LYS A 298 4.50 0.46 -22.50
CA LYS A 298 5.58 1.22 -21.83
C LYS A 298 6.87 1.20 -22.66
N LYS A 299 7.25 0.05 -23.21
CA LYS A 299 8.43 -0.06 -24.08
C LYS A 299 8.27 0.76 -25.36
N GLU A 300 7.06 0.78 -25.93
CA GLU A 300 6.72 1.63 -27.07
C GLU A 300 6.90 3.12 -26.73
N LEU A 301 6.37 3.57 -25.59
CA LEU A 301 6.55 4.95 -25.12
C LEU A 301 8.04 5.33 -24.99
N GLU A 302 8.84 4.49 -24.34
CA GLU A 302 10.29 4.75 -24.21
C GLU A 302 11.01 4.74 -25.56
N LYS A 303 10.59 3.89 -26.50
CA LYS A 303 11.13 3.90 -27.87
C LYS A 303 10.82 5.22 -28.60
N HIS A 304 9.64 5.79 -28.42
CA HIS A 304 9.30 7.11 -28.98
C HIS A 304 10.15 8.24 -28.36
N LYS A 305 10.41 8.18 -27.05
CA LYS A 305 11.31 9.13 -26.37
C LYS A 305 12.73 9.04 -26.91
N ILE A 306 13.27 7.83 -27.04
CA ILE A 306 14.63 7.59 -27.54
C ILE A 306 14.79 8.07 -28.99
N ASN A 307 13.79 7.79 -29.83
CA ASN A 307 13.83 8.15 -31.25
C ASN A 307 13.41 9.60 -31.54
N ASN A 308 13.07 10.38 -30.50
CA ASN A 308 12.58 11.74 -30.60
C ASN A 308 11.37 11.90 -31.54
N THR A 309 10.45 10.91 -31.53
CA THR A 309 9.23 10.86 -32.35
C THR A 309 7.95 11.00 -31.52
N LEU A 310 8.07 11.55 -30.31
CA LEU A 310 6.95 11.70 -29.38
C LEU A 310 6.19 13.01 -29.66
N THR A 311 4.89 12.89 -29.97
CA THR A 311 3.95 14.03 -30.03
C THR A 311 2.99 13.96 -28.85
N ASP A 312 2.33 15.08 -28.52
CA ASP A 312 1.36 15.14 -27.42
C ASP A 312 0.20 14.14 -27.62
N ASP A 313 -0.28 13.95 -28.85
CA ASP A 313 -1.33 12.98 -29.17
C ASP A 313 -0.88 11.54 -28.88
N ILE A 314 0.33 11.17 -29.31
CA ILE A 314 0.90 9.84 -29.08
C ILE A 314 1.13 9.62 -27.58
N LEU A 315 1.65 10.63 -26.88
CA LEU A 315 1.87 10.58 -25.44
C LEU A 315 0.55 10.30 -24.72
N ASN A 316 -0.48 11.12 -24.99
CA ASN A 316 -1.80 10.99 -24.37
C ASN A 316 -2.45 9.62 -24.66
N GLU A 317 -2.34 9.11 -25.89
CA GLU A 317 -2.88 7.80 -26.24
C GLU A 317 -2.17 6.66 -25.49
N LEU A 318 -0.84 6.66 -25.48
CA LEU A 318 -0.04 5.63 -24.82
C LEU A 318 -0.23 5.67 -23.30
N GLU A 319 -0.26 6.86 -22.69
CA GLU A 319 -0.53 7.01 -21.25
C GLU A 319 -1.92 6.48 -20.87
N ARG A 320 -2.96 6.80 -21.65
CA ARG A 320 -4.32 6.26 -21.43
C ARG A 320 -4.36 4.74 -21.53
N LYS A 321 -3.65 4.14 -22.51
CA LYS A 321 -3.54 2.67 -22.64
C LYS A 321 -2.78 2.05 -21.47
N ILE A 322 -1.66 2.67 -21.05
CA ILE A 322 -0.87 2.22 -19.91
C ILE A 322 -1.73 2.24 -18.64
N ALA A 323 -2.45 3.34 -18.39
CA ALA A 323 -3.35 3.46 -17.24
C ALA A 323 -4.44 2.37 -17.26
N ARG A 324 -5.09 2.16 -18.41
CA ARG A 324 -6.10 1.12 -18.60
C ARG A 324 -5.57 -0.28 -18.31
N TYR A 325 -4.47 -0.68 -18.95
CA TYR A 325 -3.89 -2.01 -18.74
C TYR A 325 -3.33 -2.20 -17.33
N ASN A 326 -2.78 -1.14 -16.74
CA ASN A 326 -2.35 -1.15 -15.35
C ASN A 326 -3.53 -1.39 -14.40
N ASN A 327 -4.65 -0.71 -14.61
CA ASN A 327 -5.85 -0.91 -13.81
C ASN A 327 -6.40 -2.32 -13.93
N LEU A 328 -6.48 -2.87 -15.15
CA LEU A 328 -6.97 -4.23 -15.38
C LEU A 328 -6.08 -5.28 -14.72
N GLN A 329 -4.75 -5.18 -14.85
CA GLN A 329 -3.85 -6.13 -14.18
C GLN A 329 -3.87 -5.95 -12.65
N LEU A 330 -4.04 -4.72 -12.15
CA LEU A 330 -4.11 -4.45 -10.72
C LEU A 330 -5.43 -4.96 -10.13
N ALA A 331 -6.55 -4.79 -10.83
CA ALA A 331 -7.84 -5.37 -10.46
C ALA A 331 -7.73 -6.88 -10.27
N LYS A 332 -7.19 -7.57 -11.28
CA LYS A 332 -6.99 -9.02 -11.23
C LYS A 332 -6.02 -9.41 -10.11
N LYS A 333 -4.95 -8.63 -9.88
CA LYS A 333 -4.03 -8.83 -8.74
C LYS A 333 -4.77 -8.73 -7.40
N VAL A 334 -5.56 -7.67 -7.20
CA VAL A 334 -6.31 -7.43 -5.97
C VAL A 334 -7.35 -8.53 -5.75
N GLN A 335 -8.12 -8.90 -6.78
CA GLN A 335 -9.06 -10.01 -6.73
C GLN A 335 -8.36 -11.33 -6.38
N SER A 336 -7.31 -11.73 -7.12
CA SER A 336 -6.57 -12.98 -6.86
C SER A 336 -6.02 -13.03 -5.43
N ASN A 337 -5.42 -11.93 -4.95
CA ASN A 337 -4.85 -11.87 -3.60
C ASN A 337 -5.93 -11.81 -2.52
N SER A 338 -7.08 -11.19 -2.80
CA SER A 338 -8.19 -11.14 -1.85
C SER A 338 -8.84 -12.51 -1.66
N GLY A 339 -8.72 -13.44 -2.63
CA GLY A 339 -9.25 -14.81 -2.50
C GLY A 339 -8.72 -15.52 -1.26
N PHE A 340 -7.40 -15.46 -1.04
CA PHE A 340 -6.78 -15.92 0.22
C PHE A 340 -7.35 -15.19 1.44
N GLY A 341 -7.38 -13.85 1.41
CA GLY A 341 -7.86 -13.05 2.55
C GLY A 341 -9.32 -13.33 2.92
N THR A 342 -10.16 -13.69 1.94
CA THR A 342 -11.56 -14.05 2.18
C THR A 342 -11.72 -15.41 2.86
N LEU A 343 -10.84 -16.38 2.62
CA LEU A 343 -10.84 -17.68 3.32
C LEU A 343 -10.60 -17.53 4.83
N GLY A 344 -9.91 -16.46 5.24
CA GLY A 344 -9.69 -16.12 6.66
C GLY A 344 -10.78 -15.23 7.27
N SER A 345 -11.86 -14.91 6.55
CA SER A 345 -12.94 -14.07 7.05
C SER A 345 -14.17 -14.89 7.45
N ALA A 346 -14.60 -14.78 8.72
CA ALA A 346 -15.81 -15.41 9.25
C ALA A 346 -17.10 -15.05 8.47
N TYR A 347 -17.09 -13.95 7.71
CA TYR A 347 -18.22 -13.52 6.88
C TYR A 347 -18.27 -14.21 5.50
N PHE A 348 -17.26 -14.99 5.14
CA PHE A 348 -17.17 -15.68 3.87
C PHE A 348 -17.81 -17.07 3.94
N ARG A 349 -18.49 -17.49 2.87
CA ARG A 349 -19.21 -18.77 2.82
C ARG A 349 -18.28 -19.98 2.95
N PHE A 350 -17.09 -19.88 2.38
CA PHE A 350 -16.09 -20.95 2.38
C PHE A 350 -14.95 -20.64 3.37
N PHE A 351 -15.29 -19.99 4.49
CA PHE A 351 -14.34 -19.69 5.56
C PHE A 351 -13.73 -20.99 6.10
N ASP A 352 -12.40 -21.12 5.97
CA ASP A 352 -11.65 -22.26 6.50
C ASP A 352 -10.22 -21.83 6.83
N THR A 353 -9.92 -21.70 8.12
CA THR A 353 -8.59 -21.27 8.57
C THR A 353 -7.51 -22.31 8.30
N ARG A 354 -7.86 -23.59 8.11
CA ARG A 354 -6.90 -24.66 7.77
C ARG A 354 -6.31 -24.40 6.39
N ILE A 355 -7.13 -23.94 5.45
CA ILE A 355 -6.70 -23.59 4.10
C ILE A 355 -5.89 -22.29 4.12
N ALA A 356 -6.34 -21.28 4.87
CA ALA A 356 -5.60 -20.03 5.01
C ALA A 356 -4.19 -20.26 5.59
N GLU A 357 -4.08 -21.08 6.65
CA GLU A 357 -2.80 -21.44 7.26
C GLU A 357 -1.95 -22.36 6.36
N ALA A 358 -2.57 -23.28 5.62
CA ALA A 358 -1.89 -24.09 4.62
C ALA A 358 -1.16 -23.22 3.58
N ILE A 359 -1.79 -22.13 3.15
CA ILE A 359 -1.20 -21.17 2.21
C ILE A 359 -0.03 -20.44 2.85
N THR A 360 -0.20 -19.89 4.06
CA THR A 360 0.85 -19.07 4.69
C THR A 360 2.08 -19.90 5.04
N LEU A 361 1.92 -21.05 5.71
CA LEU A 361 3.04 -21.92 6.08
C LEU A 361 3.75 -22.52 4.87
N SER A 362 3.00 -22.86 3.81
CA SER A 362 3.63 -23.35 2.57
C SER A 362 4.41 -22.25 1.85
N GLY A 363 3.98 -20.99 1.99
CA GLY A 363 4.74 -19.83 1.55
C GLY A 363 6.04 -19.65 2.32
N GLN A 364 5.99 -19.80 3.66
CA GLN A 364 7.22 -19.79 4.48
C GLN A 364 8.20 -20.86 4.04
N LEU A 365 7.72 -22.09 3.79
CA LEU A 365 8.54 -23.20 3.29
C LEU A 365 9.17 -22.86 1.94
N ALA A 366 8.38 -22.38 0.97
CA ALA A 366 8.87 -22.07 -0.38
C ALA A 366 9.98 -21.01 -0.36
N VAL A 367 9.79 -19.92 0.41
CA VAL A 367 10.77 -18.83 0.51
C VAL A 367 12.05 -19.26 1.23
N ARG A 368 11.93 -19.94 2.37
CA ARG A 368 13.10 -20.41 3.11
C ARG A 368 13.89 -21.48 2.34
N TRP A 369 13.20 -22.31 1.55
CA TRP A 369 13.82 -23.30 0.70
C TRP A 369 14.68 -22.66 -0.40
N VAL A 370 14.13 -21.67 -1.12
CA VAL A 370 14.90 -21.00 -2.18
C VAL A 370 16.06 -20.18 -1.60
N GLU A 371 15.88 -19.57 -0.44
CA GLU A 371 16.95 -18.87 0.29
C GLU A 371 18.15 -19.79 0.53
N GLN A 372 17.91 -20.98 1.11
CA GLN A 372 18.96 -21.97 1.36
C GLN A 372 19.64 -22.46 0.07
N GLU A 373 18.88 -22.67 -1.01
CA GLU A 373 19.45 -23.17 -2.27
C GLU A 373 20.24 -22.10 -3.01
N VAL A 374 19.84 -20.82 -2.93
CA VAL A 374 20.60 -19.70 -3.50
C VAL A 374 21.86 -19.42 -2.69
N ASP A 375 21.79 -19.48 -1.36
CA ASP A 375 22.99 -19.34 -0.52
C ASP A 375 24.01 -20.46 -0.85
N LYS A 376 23.57 -21.71 -1.02
CA LYS A 376 24.44 -22.82 -1.47
C LYS A 376 25.12 -22.52 -2.81
N LEU A 377 24.36 -22.02 -3.79
CA LEU A 377 24.90 -21.65 -5.10
C LEU A 377 25.97 -20.56 -4.96
N LEU A 378 25.67 -19.48 -4.24
CA LEU A 378 26.57 -18.34 -4.11
C LEU A 378 27.82 -18.68 -3.29
N ASN A 379 27.69 -19.47 -2.22
CA ASN A 379 28.84 -19.99 -1.49
C ASN A 379 29.75 -20.82 -2.40
N HIS A 380 29.18 -21.70 -3.23
CA HIS A 380 29.95 -22.48 -4.19
C HIS A 380 30.68 -21.61 -5.22
N LEU A 381 29.98 -20.64 -5.83
CA LEU A 381 30.56 -19.72 -6.83
C LEU A 381 31.66 -18.84 -6.23
N LEU A 382 31.48 -18.40 -4.98
CA LEU A 382 32.39 -17.47 -4.30
C LEU A 382 33.47 -18.18 -3.49
N LYS A 383 33.42 -19.52 -3.37
CA LYS A 383 34.31 -20.33 -2.54
C LYS A 383 34.30 -19.85 -1.09
N THR A 384 33.12 -19.58 -0.58
CA THR A 384 32.85 -19.23 0.82
C THR A 384 32.10 -20.38 1.48
N GLU A 385 32.08 -20.39 2.81
CA GLU A 385 31.38 -21.41 3.59
C GLU A 385 30.40 -20.74 4.55
N ASN A 386 29.14 -21.15 4.51
CA ASN A 386 28.06 -20.69 5.40
C ASN A 386 27.82 -19.16 5.39
N GLU A 387 28.19 -18.47 4.32
CA GLU A 387 27.86 -17.06 4.12
C GLU A 387 26.40 -16.90 3.71
N ASN A 388 25.71 -15.90 4.25
CA ASN A 388 24.34 -15.59 3.87
C ASN A 388 24.31 -14.42 2.88
N TYR A 389 23.76 -14.66 1.70
CA TYR A 389 23.69 -13.66 0.63
C TYR A 389 22.30 -13.03 0.48
N CYS A 390 21.24 -13.60 1.06
CA CYS A 390 19.92 -12.95 1.09
C CYS A 390 19.86 -11.92 2.24
N LEU A 391 20.04 -10.64 1.91
CA LEU A 391 20.02 -9.53 2.87
C LEU A 391 18.67 -9.36 3.56
N TYR A 392 17.58 -9.61 2.84
CA TYR A 392 16.22 -9.42 3.33
C TYR A 392 15.25 -10.29 2.52
N SER A 393 14.20 -10.78 3.19
CA SER A 393 13.09 -11.44 2.53
C SER A 393 11.78 -11.06 3.20
N ASP A 394 10.81 -10.65 2.39
CA ASP A 394 9.45 -10.30 2.82
C ASP A 394 8.45 -11.10 1.99
N THR A 395 7.82 -12.09 2.63
CA THR A 395 6.69 -12.86 2.11
C THR A 395 6.96 -13.67 0.83
N ASP A 396 7.18 -13.01 -0.29
CA ASP A 396 7.33 -13.54 -1.66
C ASP A 396 8.59 -13.02 -2.37
N SER A 397 9.32 -12.08 -1.75
CA SER A 397 10.53 -11.47 -2.30
C SER A 397 11.79 -11.83 -1.51
N CYS A 398 12.95 -11.93 -2.18
CA CYS A 398 14.28 -12.01 -1.56
C CYS A 398 15.26 -11.05 -2.24
N PHE A 399 16.06 -10.37 -1.42
CA PHE A 399 17.08 -9.41 -1.83
C PHE A 399 18.46 -10.04 -1.69
N LEU A 400 19.14 -10.28 -2.80
CA LEU A 400 20.45 -10.91 -2.85
C LEU A 400 21.57 -9.88 -2.97
N LEU A 401 22.59 -9.99 -2.11
CA LEU A 401 23.83 -9.24 -2.21
C LEU A 401 24.77 -9.91 -3.21
N LEU A 402 25.00 -9.27 -4.36
CA LEU A 402 25.86 -9.82 -5.42
C LEU A 402 27.16 -9.02 -5.58
N ASN A 403 27.49 -8.14 -4.64
CA ASN A 403 28.67 -7.28 -4.72
C ASN A 403 29.98 -8.06 -4.91
N GLN A 404 30.17 -9.16 -4.18
CA GLN A 404 31.36 -10.00 -4.31
C GLN A 404 31.45 -10.72 -5.67
N VAL A 405 30.30 -11.06 -6.27
CA VAL A 405 30.25 -11.65 -7.61
C VAL A 405 30.64 -10.59 -8.64
N VAL A 406 30.08 -9.39 -8.52
CA VAL A 406 30.40 -8.26 -9.39
C VAL A 406 31.88 -7.88 -9.29
N SER A 407 32.48 -7.84 -8.10
CA SER A 407 33.90 -7.49 -7.92
C SER A 407 34.88 -8.51 -8.52
N ARG A 408 34.44 -9.74 -8.78
CA ARG A 408 35.25 -10.78 -9.43
C ARG A 408 35.02 -10.85 -10.95
N ALA A 409 34.05 -10.11 -11.47
CA ALA A 409 33.73 -10.10 -12.89
C ALA A 409 34.74 -9.25 -13.66
N SER A 410 35.16 -9.71 -14.84
CA SER A 410 36.04 -8.95 -15.75
C SER A 410 35.26 -7.87 -16.51
N ILE A 411 34.80 -6.84 -15.80
CA ILE A 411 34.07 -5.69 -16.35
C ILE A 411 34.68 -4.38 -15.84
N ASP A 412 34.49 -3.28 -16.56
CA ASP A 412 34.79 -1.96 -16.01
C ASP A 412 33.77 -1.58 -14.94
N HIS A 413 34.19 -1.63 -13.68
CA HIS A 413 33.35 -1.35 -12.52
C HIS A 413 33.02 0.14 -12.35
N SER A 414 33.72 1.06 -13.01
CA SER A 414 33.46 2.50 -12.92
C SER A 414 32.13 2.87 -13.58
N VAL A 415 31.75 2.13 -14.61
CA VAL A 415 30.50 2.33 -15.36
C VAL A 415 29.37 1.51 -14.73
N VAL A 416 28.37 2.21 -14.17
CA VAL A 416 27.20 1.57 -13.52
C VAL A 416 26.50 0.60 -14.47
N GLU A 417 26.27 1.02 -15.73
CA GLU A 417 25.56 0.24 -16.74
C GLU A 417 26.21 -1.13 -17.00
N ASN A 418 27.54 -1.22 -16.98
CA ASN A 418 28.26 -2.48 -17.13
C ASN A 418 27.95 -3.46 -15.98
N ARG A 419 27.86 -2.94 -14.75
CA ARG A 419 27.49 -3.74 -13.58
C ARG A 419 26.04 -4.21 -13.67
N ILE A 420 25.11 -3.34 -14.07
CA ILE A 420 23.69 -3.69 -14.22
C ILE A 420 23.51 -4.76 -15.32
N ASN A 421 24.17 -4.61 -16.47
CA ASN A 421 24.12 -5.59 -17.56
C ASN A 421 24.72 -6.94 -17.18
N PHE A 422 25.83 -6.93 -16.44
CA PHE A 422 26.41 -8.16 -15.90
C PHE A 422 25.44 -8.85 -14.92
N LEU A 423 24.85 -8.10 -13.99
CA LEU A 423 23.88 -8.63 -13.02
C LEU A 423 22.65 -9.22 -13.72
N ASP A 424 22.12 -8.52 -14.72
CA ASP A 424 20.96 -8.98 -15.49
C ASP A 424 21.24 -10.33 -16.15
N LYS A 425 22.37 -10.43 -16.86
CA LYS A 425 22.81 -11.67 -17.51
C LYS A 425 23.06 -12.79 -16.51
N LEU A 426 23.72 -12.50 -15.38
CA LEU A 426 23.97 -13.46 -14.31
C LEU A 426 22.65 -14.01 -13.75
N CYS A 427 21.67 -13.14 -13.53
CA CYS A 427 20.37 -13.54 -13.02
C CYS A 427 19.63 -14.44 -14.00
N ASP A 428 19.57 -14.05 -15.28
CA ASP A 428 18.84 -14.79 -16.31
C ASP A 428 19.48 -16.16 -16.62
N THR A 429 20.81 -16.23 -16.66
CA THR A 429 21.53 -17.43 -17.13
C THR A 429 21.91 -18.41 -16.02
N ILE A 430 22.08 -17.96 -14.77
CA ILE A 430 22.59 -18.78 -13.67
C ILE A 430 21.60 -18.83 -12.50
N ILE A 431 21.23 -17.69 -11.94
CA ILE A 431 20.47 -17.65 -10.69
C ILE A 431 19.02 -18.09 -10.90
N GLN A 432 18.30 -17.55 -11.89
CA GLN A 432 16.91 -17.92 -12.19
C GLN A 432 16.76 -19.42 -12.54
N PRO A 433 17.61 -20.02 -13.41
CA PRO A 433 17.55 -21.45 -13.67
C PRO A 433 17.84 -22.32 -12.43
N HIS A 434 18.74 -21.88 -11.55
CA HIS A 434 19.01 -22.58 -10.29
C HIS A 434 17.83 -22.51 -9.34
N ILE A 435 17.20 -21.33 -9.20
CA ILE A 435 15.96 -21.16 -8.42
C ILE A 435 14.85 -22.06 -8.97
N GLN A 436 14.68 -22.14 -10.30
CA GLN A 436 13.69 -23.05 -10.89
C GLN A 436 13.98 -24.51 -10.51
N LYS A 437 15.23 -24.96 -10.63
CA LYS A 437 15.64 -26.32 -10.21
C LYS A 437 15.39 -26.57 -8.71
N ALA A 438 15.57 -25.56 -7.87
CA ALA A 438 15.28 -25.65 -6.44
C ALA A 438 13.78 -25.88 -6.19
N TYR A 439 12.90 -25.16 -6.88
CA TYR A 439 11.46 -25.42 -6.80
C TYR A 439 11.05 -26.76 -7.40
N ASP A 440 11.66 -27.19 -8.50
CA ASP A 440 11.43 -28.52 -9.06
C ASP A 440 11.85 -29.63 -8.07
N LYS A 441 12.89 -29.40 -7.27
CA LYS A 441 13.30 -30.30 -6.19
C LYS A 441 12.29 -30.30 -5.04
N LEU A 442 11.81 -29.13 -4.61
CA LEU A 442 10.77 -29.03 -3.58
C LEU A 442 9.48 -29.72 -4.03
N PHE A 443 9.06 -29.51 -5.28
CA PHE A 443 7.88 -30.16 -5.87
C PHE A 443 8.04 -31.67 -5.96
N ARG A 444 9.23 -32.19 -6.30
CA ARG A 444 9.49 -33.64 -6.28
C ARG A 444 9.47 -34.23 -4.88
N TYR A 445 9.84 -33.45 -3.86
CA TYR A 445 9.85 -33.89 -2.47
C TYR A 445 8.44 -33.90 -1.85
N ILE A 446 7.70 -32.79 -1.93
CA ILE A 446 6.36 -32.64 -1.32
C ILE A 446 5.25 -33.22 -2.23
N GLY A 447 5.43 -33.14 -3.55
CA GLY A 447 4.38 -33.37 -4.52
C GLY A 447 3.50 -32.14 -4.76
N GLY A 448 2.40 -32.36 -5.49
CA GLY A 448 1.40 -31.34 -5.82
C GLY A 448 0.63 -31.70 -7.08
N TYR A 449 -0.35 -30.88 -7.41
CA TYR A 449 -1.13 -31.00 -8.64
C TYR A 449 -0.33 -30.56 -9.87
N GLU A 450 0.33 -29.40 -9.78
CA GLU A 450 1.20 -28.86 -10.83
C GLU A 450 2.28 -27.97 -10.19
N ASN A 451 3.51 -27.98 -10.70
CA ASN A 451 4.52 -27.03 -10.21
C ASN A 451 4.17 -25.62 -10.70
N LYS A 452 3.87 -24.72 -9.76
CA LYS A 452 3.50 -23.32 -10.05
C LYS A 452 4.47 -22.31 -9.42
N MET A 453 5.54 -22.77 -8.78
CA MET A 453 6.52 -21.88 -8.17
C MET A 453 7.48 -21.36 -9.24
N TYR A 454 7.28 -20.11 -9.64
CA TYR A 454 8.13 -19.38 -10.58
C TYR A 454 8.57 -18.08 -9.94
N MET A 455 9.87 -17.94 -9.70
CA MET A 455 10.46 -16.72 -9.15
C MET A 455 11.30 -16.04 -10.22
N LYS A 456 11.09 -14.74 -10.39
CA LYS A 456 11.78 -13.95 -11.40
C LYS A 456 12.54 -12.81 -10.76
N ARG A 457 13.60 -12.40 -11.44
CA ARG A 457 14.31 -11.18 -11.12
C ARG A 457 13.33 -10.01 -11.24
N GLU A 458 13.13 -9.27 -10.15
CA GLU A 458 12.27 -8.10 -10.09
C GLU A 458 13.11 -6.84 -10.34
N LYS A 459 13.94 -6.44 -9.37
CA LYS A 459 14.74 -5.19 -9.45
C LYS A 459 16.23 -5.45 -9.43
N ILE A 460 16.98 -4.70 -10.25
CA ILE A 460 18.44 -4.58 -10.14
C ILE A 460 18.76 -3.22 -9.54
N CYS A 461 19.40 -3.24 -8.38
CA CYS A 461 19.70 -2.04 -7.61
C CYS A 461 21.21 -1.79 -7.53
N SER A 462 21.63 -0.55 -7.79
CA SER A 462 23.05 -0.18 -7.65
C SER A 462 23.46 -0.08 -6.18
N ASP A 463 22.58 0.54 -5.37
CA ASP A 463 22.80 0.88 -3.98
C ASP A 463 21.48 0.70 -3.22
N VAL A 464 21.57 0.13 -2.03
CA VAL A 464 20.42 -0.14 -1.15
C VAL A 464 20.79 0.20 0.28
N ILE A 465 19.85 0.76 1.03
CA ILE A 465 19.98 0.97 2.48
C ILE A 465 18.84 0.23 3.18
N PHE A 466 19.18 -0.69 4.09
CA PHE A 466 18.23 -1.35 4.99
C PHE A 466 18.37 -0.79 6.39
N THR A 467 17.23 -0.44 7.01
CA THR A 467 17.16 0.07 8.39
C THR A 467 16.28 -0.78 9.30
N GLY A 468 15.52 -1.72 8.73
CA GLY A 468 14.64 -2.62 9.48
C GLY A 468 13.61 -3.29 8.58
N LYS A 469 12.78 -4.18 9.16
CA LYS A 469 11.72 -4.86 8.41
C LYS A 469 10.81 -3.83 7.75
N LYS A 470 10.60 -3.95 6.44
CA LYS A 470 9.80 -3.02 5.61
C LYS A 470 10.30 -1.57 5.64
N HIS A 471 11.58 -1.35 6.00
CA HIS A 471 12.20 -0.02 6.06
C HIS A 471 13.50 0.01 5.24
N TYR A 472 13.40 0.44 3.98
CA TYR A 472 14.54 0.46 3.07
C TYR A 472 14.45 1.50 1.95
N ILE A 473 15.59 1.77 1.33
CA ILE A 473 15.78 2.66 0.18
C ILE A 473 16.48 1.87 -0.92
N LEU A 474 15.94 1.86 -2.14
CA LEU A 474 16.52 1.20 -3.30
C LEU A 474 16.81 2.21 -4.42
N SER A 475 18.02 2.15 -4.98
CA SER A 475 18.39 2.78 -6.25
C SER A 475 18.14 1.79 -7.39
N VAL A 476 17.00 1.87 -8.08
CA VAL A 476 16.54 0.86 -9.06
C VAL A 476 16.89 1.29 -10.49
N TYR A 477 17.76 0.53 -11.16
CA TYR A 477 18.11 0.76 -12.57
C TYR A 477 17.31 -0.09 -13.54
N ASP A 478 16.89 -1.28 -13.11
CA ASP A 478 16.05 -2.16 -13.91
C ASP A 478 14.92 -2.67 -13.03
N ASN A 479 13.68 -2.58 -13.52
CA ASN A 479 12.49 -3.08 -12.85
C ASN A 479 11.67 -3.94 -13.83
N GLU A 480 11.65 -5.25 -13.62
CA GLU A 480 10.96 -6.24 -14.44
C GLU A 480 11.31 -6.17 -15.95
N GLY A 481 12.57 -5.86 -16.26
CA GLY A 481 13.09 -5.75 -17.63
C GLY A 481 12.88 -4.38 -18.27
N VAL A 482 12.37 -3.40 -17.51
CA VAL A 482 12.35 -1.99 -17.92
C VAL A 482 13.62 -1.32 -17.39
N ARG A 483 14.53 -0.99 -18.30
CA ARG A 483 15.79 -0.30 -18.00
C ARG A 483 15.57 1.22 -17.94
N TYR A 484 16.07 1.86 -16.90
CA TYR A 484 16.04 3.31 -16.73
C TYR A 484 17.41 3.92 -17.03
N SER A 485 17.44 5.10 -17.67
CA SER A 485 18.66 5.88 -17.87
C SER A 485 19.18 6.49 -16.56
N GLU A 486 18.25 6.95 -15.71
CA GLU A 486 18.52 7.38 -14.34
C GLU A 486 17.80 6.45 -13.34
N PRO A 487 18.42 6.15 -12.18
CA PRO A 487 17.83 5.23 -11.24
C PRO A 487 16.55 5.78 -10.63
N GLN A 488 15.50 4.95 -10.60
CA GLN A 488 14.30 5.24 -9.83
C GLN A 488 14.52 4.93 -8.36
N LEU A 489 14.23 5.89 -7.49
CA LEU A 489 14.34 5.71 -6.05
C LEU A 489 13.07 5.10 -5.49
N ALA A 490 13.18 3.89 -4.93
CA ALA A 490 12.09 3.25 -4.21
C ALA A 490 12.35 3.31 -2.71
N ILE A 491 11.55 4.11 -1.99
CA ILE A 491 11.61 4.28 -0.54
C ILE A 491 10.43 3.51 0.05
N VAL A 492 10.66 2.65 1.03
CA VAL A 492 9.60 1.82 1.65
C VAL A 492 9.63 1.97 3.16
N GLY A 493 8.45 2.25 3.73
CA GLY A 493 8.18 2.31 5.17
C GLY A 493 8.82 3.46 5.94
N LEU A 494 9.81 4.17 5.39
CA LEU A 494 10.52 5.24 6.09
C LEU A 494 9.67 6.49 6.32
N GLU A 495 9.89 7.19 7.43
CA GLU A 495 9.21 8.45 7.78
C GLU A 495 9.29 9.50 6.65
N MET A 496 10.37 9.46 5.88
CA MET A 496 10.64 10.35 4.75
C MET A 496 9.56 10.36 3.66
N ILE A 497 8.66 9.37 3.64
CA ILE A 497 7.55 9.29 2.66
C ILE A 497 6.18 9.15 3.32
N LYS A 498 6.10 9.10 4.65
CA LYS A 498 4.82 8.93 5.36
C LYS A 498 3.98 10.19 5.27
N THR A 499 2.66 10.02 5.16
CA THR A 499 1.65 11.09 5.22
C THR A 499 1.62 11.87 6.52
N SER A 500 2.42 11.47 7.52
CA SER A 500 2.63 12.18 8.78
C SER A 500 3.75 13.21 8.74
N THR A 501 4.50 13.30 7.63
CA THR A 501 5.59 14.26 7.43
C THR A 501 5.12 15.33 6.44
N PRO A 502 5.24 16.63 6.74
CA PRO A 502 4.70 17.69 5.89
C PRO A 502 5.27 17.65 4.47
N THR A 503 4.46 17.98 3.45
CA THR A 503 4.84 17.90 2.03
C THR A 503 6.17 18.56 1.70
N ILE A 504 6.36 19.83 2.09
CA ILE A 504 7.60 20.59 1.80
C ILE A 504 8.83 19.89 2.39
N ILE A 505 8.70 19.37 3.61
CA ILE A 505 9.78 18.66 4.29
C ILE A 505 10.03 17.30 3.64
N ARG A 506 8.97 16.61 3.24
CA ARG A 506 9.04 15.32 2.52
C ARG A 506 9.80 15.45 1.21
N ASP A 507 9.56 16.51 0.45
CA ASP A 507 10.26 16.75 -0.81
C ASP A 507 11.75 17.04 -0.58
N LYS A 508 12.09 17.77 0.48
CA LYS A 508 13.50 17.92 0.89
C LYS A 508 14.12 16.59 1.30
N LEU A 509 13.42 15.76 2.08
CA LEU A 509 13.90 14.45 2.51
C LEU A 509 14.14 13.51 1.32
N LYS A 510 13.28 13.53 0.29
CA LYS A 510 13.51 12.79 -0.97
C LYS A 510 14.82 13.21 -1.66
N ASN A 511 15.19 14.49 -1.61
CA ASN A 511 16.47 14.94 -2.15
C ASN A 511 17.65 14.47 -1.29
N ILE A 512 17.51 14.46 0.05
CA ILE A 512 18.53 13.90 0.96
C ILE A 512 18.77 12.41 0.70
N VAL A 513 17.75 11.65 0.31
CA VAL A 513 17.93 10.24 -0.07
C VAL A 513 18.96 10.07 -1.19
N LYS A 514 19.05 11.00 -2.15
CA LYS A 514 20.11 10.97 -3.18
C LYS A 514 21.51 11.13 -2.56
N ILE A 515 21.66 12.02 -1.58
CA ILE A 515 22.93 12.21 -0.85
C ILE A 515 23.27 10.96 -0.05
N LEU A 516 22.29 10.34 0.63
CA LEU A 516 22.50 9.10 1.39
C LEU A 516 22.97 7.95 0.51
N LEU A 517 22.46 7.86 -0.73
CA LEU A 517 22.84 6.81 -1.68
C LEU A 517 24.18 7.09 -2.37
N TYR A 518 24.40 8.30 -2.86
CA TYR A 518 25.51 8.58 -3.78
C TYR A 518 26.53 9.61 -3.28
N GLY A 519 26.16 10.43 -2.30
CA GLY A 519 27.00 11.50 -1.75
C GLY A 519 27.85 11.06 -0.57
N THR A 520 28.31 12.05 0.18
CA THR A 520 29.16 11.89 1.36
C THR A 520 28.50 12.41 2.65
N GLU A 521 29.04 12.00 3.80
CA GLU A 521 28.60 12.49 5.10
C GLU A 521 28.74 14.03 5.22
N VAL A 522 29.80 14.60 4.63
CA VAL A 522 30.05 16.05 4.67
C VAL A 522 28.99 16.81 3.87
N GLU A 523 28.68 16.37 2.66
CA GLU A 523 27.61 16.96 1.83
C GLU A 523 26.25 16.92 2.55
N LEU A 524 25.95 15.82 3.23
CA LEU A 524 24.73 15.71 4.02
C LEU A 524 24.71 16.73 5.16
N GLN A 525 25.81 16.87 5.90
CA GLN A 525 25.91 17.82 7.02
C GLN A 525 25.76 19.28 6.55
N GLU A 526 26.36 19.64 5.42
CA GLU A 526 26.24 20.96 4.81
C GLU A 526 24.81 21.25 4.34
N ASP A 527 24.17 20.28 3.67
CA ASP A 527 22.80 20.42 3.19
C ASP A 527 21.79 20.56 4.33
N ILE A 528 22.00 19.81 5.42
CA ILE A 528 21.21 19.93 6.66
C ILE A 528 21.36 21.32 7.27
N LEU A 529 22.59 21.84 7.38
CA LEU A 529 22.86 23.17 7.95
C LEU A 529 22.23 24.28 7.10
N HIS A 530 22.28 24.15 5.78
CA HIS A 530 21.64 25.12 4.87
C HIS A 530 20.12 25.09 5.02
N PHE A 531 19.52 23.88 5.09
CA PHE A 531 18.07 23.75 5.21
C PHE A 531 17.54 24.19 6.57
N GLU A 532 18.31 24.04 7.65
CA GLU A 532 17.94 24.53 8.99
C GLU A 532 17.66 26.04 8.99
N LYS A 533 18.48 26.83 8.29
CA LYS A 533 18.28 28.28 8.15
C LYS A 533 16.94 28.58 7.47
N LYS A 534 16.65 27.89 6.37
CA LYS A 534 15.39 28.04 5.64
C LYS A 534 14.18 27.55 6.47
N PHE A 535 14.35 26.51 7.27
CA PHE A 535 13.27 25.92 8.07
C PHE A 535 12.73 26.88 9.13
N ILE A 536 13.60 27.69 9.74
CA ILE A 536 13.21 28.68 10.76
C ILE A 536 12.37 29.81 10.14
N GLU A 537 12.50 30.06 8.84
CA GLU A 537 11.71 31.07 8.10
C GLU A 537 10.35 30.55 7.61
N MET A 538 10.08 29.25 7.74
CA MET A 538 8.84 28.64 7.25
C MET A 538 7.63 28.93 8.15
N THR A 539 6.44 28.88 7.56
CA THR A 539 5.19 29.06 8.32
C THR A 539 4.94 27.86 9.25
N PRO A 540 4.16 28.05 10.34
CA PRO A 540 3.74 26.96 11.21
C PRO A 540 3.04 25.83 10.44
N GLU A 541 2.24 26.18 9.44
CA GLU A 541 1.47 25.26 8.60
C GLU A 541 2.37 24.35 7.75
N ASP A 542 3.54 24.85 7.34
CA ASP A 542 4.50 24.14 6.49
C ASP A 542 5.31 23.10 7.28
N ILE A 543 5.53 23.35 8.57
CA ILE A 543 6.37 22.49 9.43
C ILE A 543 5.56 21.58 10.36
N ALA A 544 4.28 21.87 10.61
CA ALA A 544 3.45 21.12 11.55
C ALA A 544 3.11 19.70 11.06
N PHE A 545 3.16 18.73 11.97
CA PHE A 545 2.90 17.32 11.67
C PHE A 545 1.43 17.06 11.27
N PRO A 546 1.15 16.57 10.05
CA PRO A 546 -0.19 16.13 9.67
C PRO A 546 -0.57 14.82 10.38
N LYS A 547 -1.76 14.77 11.00
CA LYS A 547 -2.27 13.56 11.67
C LYS A 547 -3.78 13.51 11.74
N GLY A 548 -4.37 12.31 11.61
CA GLY A 548 -5.78 12.10 11.97
C GLY A 548 -5.93 12.01 13.48
N VAL A 549 -6.94 12.65 14.05
CA VAL A 549 -7.22 12.61 15.49
C VAL A 549 -8.45 11.78 15.79
N ASN A 550 -8.37 10.87 16.76
CA ASN A 550 -9.48 10.09 17.31
C ASN A 550 -9.34 10.04 18.83
N GLY A 551 -10.44 9.81 19.55
CA GLY A 551 -10.47 9.75 21.00
C GLY A 551 -10.66 11.10 21.69
N ILE A 552 -11.09 12.15 20.98
CA ILE A 552 -11.39 13.47 21.54
C ILE A 552 -12.33 13.32 22.74
N LYS A 553 -13.44 12.59 22.60
CA LYS A 553 -14.40 12.38 23.69
C LYS A 553 -13.83 11.55 24.86
N GLU A 554 -13.01 10.55 24.54
CA GLU A 554 -12.43 9.63 25.53
C GLU A 554 -11.41 10.34 26.43
N TYR A 555 -10.60 11.22 25.83
CA TYR A 555 -9.51 11.90 26.51
C TYR A 555 -9.90 13.28 27.07
N THR A 556 -11.09 13.78 26.78
CA THR A 556 -11.59 15.05 27.36
C THR A 556 -11.77 14.91 28.88
N ASP A 557 -11.39 15.96 29.60
CA ASP A 557 -11.67 16.14 31.02
C ASP A 557 -12.29 17.51 31.28
N SER A 558 -13.33 17.57 32.11
CA SER A 558 -14.06 18.82 32.37
C SER A 558 -13.29 19.80 33.27
N ILE A 559 -12.32 19.30 34.05
CA ILE A 559 -11.54 20.10 35.00
C ILE A 559 -10.18 20.47 34.40
N SER A 560 -9.45 19.50 33.85
CA SER A 560 -8.09 19.69 33.33
C SER A 560 -7.99 19.80 31.81
N ILE A 561 -9.10 19.95 31.09
CA ILE A 561 -9.24 19.92 29.61
C ILE A 561 -9.01 18.51 29.03
N TYR A 562 -8.00 17.79 29.49
CA TYR A 562 -7.63 16.45 29.02
C TYR A 562 -7.14 15.54 30.16
N ARG A 563 -7.23 14.22 29.97
CA ARG A 563 -6.82 13.20 30.95
C ARG A 563 -5.32 12.88 30.89
N LYS A 564 -4.76 12.35 31.99
CA LYS A 564 -3.36 11.85 32.00
C LYS A 564 -3.19 10.70 30.99
N GLY A 565 -2.09 10.73 30.22
CA GLY A 565 -1.82 9.74 29.17
C GLY A 565 -2.43 10.08 27.79
N THR A 566 -3.05 11.24 27.65
CA THR A 566 -3.60 11.70 26.36
C THR A 566 -2.49 11.80 25.30
N PRO A 567 -2.64 11.19 24.11
CA PRO A 567 -1.67 11.32 23.03
C PRO A 567 -1.46 12.78 22.62
N ILE A 568 -0.21 13.16 22.30
CA ILE A 568 0.17 14.57 22.17
C ILE A 568 -0.67 15.39 21.17
N HIS A 569 -0.99 14.80 20.01
CA HIS A 569 -1.83 15.39 18.97
C HIS A 569 -3.31 15.49 19.37
N VAL A 570 -3.81 14.56 20.19
CA VAL A 570 -5.16 14.63 20.78
C VAL A 570 -5.20 15.75 21.82
N ARG A 571 -4.16 15.84 22.66
CA ARG A 571 -4.03 16.93 23.64
C ARG A 571 -4.02 18.30 22.97
N GLY A 572 -3.19 18.49 21.94
CA GLY A 572 -3.16 19.73 21.16
C GLY A 572 -4.52 20.08 20.55
N SER A 573 -5.31 19.07 20.16
CA SER A 573 -6.67 19.26 19.64
C SER A 573 -7.68 19.70 20.69
N LEU A 574 -7.59 19.13 21.90
CA LEU A 574 -8.44 19.50 23.03
C LEU A 574 -8.13 20.91 23.51
N ILE A 575 -6.85 21.29 23.58
CA ILE A 575 -6.40 22.65 23.88
C ILE A 575 -6.98 23.60 22.83
N PHE A 576 -6.81 23.31 21.54
CA PHE A 576 -7.36 24.13 20.45
C PHE A 576 -8.87 24.37 20.62
N ASN A 577 -9.66 23.31 20.82
CA ASN A 577 -11.10 23.42 21.01
C ASN A 577 -11.50 24.24 22.24
N HIS A 578 -10.77 24.09 23.34
CA HIS A 578 -10.99 24.85 24.56
C HIS A 578 -10.70 26.34 24.33
N GLN A 579 -9.57 26.64 23.68
CA GLN A 579 -9.17 28.03 23.39
C GLN A 579 -10.08 28.69 22.36
N LEU A 580 -10.59 27.98 21.35
CA LEU A 580 -11.59 28.53 20.43
C LEU A 580 -12.82 29.09 21.17
N GLN A 581 -13.29 28.37 22.20
CA GLN A 581 -14.43 28.81 23.02
C GLN A 581 -14.04 29.98 23.92
N LYS A 582 -12.87 29.90 24.57
CA LYS A 582 -12.37 30.97 25.46
C LYS A 582 -12.21 32.30 24.73
N TYR A 583 -11.72 32.27 23.49
CA TYR A 583 -11.54 33.45 22.63
C TYR A 583 -12.80 33.81 21.83
N SER A 584 -13.89 33.05 21.93
CA SER A 584 -15.15 33.26 21.19
C SER A 584 -14.97 33.32 19.66
N ILE A 585 -14.05 32.52 19.12
CA ILE A 585 -13.73 32.45 17.68
C ILE A 585 -14.16 31.11 17.05
N ASP A 586 -15.02 30.35 17.73
CA ASP A 586 -15.53 29.06 17.24
C ASP A 586 -16.55 29.17 16.09
N ASN A 587 -16.97 30.39 15.75
CA ASN A 587 -17.69 30.71 14.51
C ASN A 587 -16.76 30.90 13.29
N LYS A 588 -15.49 31.23 13.52
CA LYS A 588 -14.50 31.49 12.46
C LYS A 588 -13.67 30.25 12.14
N TYR A 589 -13.32 29.47 13.16
CA TYR A 589 -12.51 28.26 13.02
C TYR A 589 -13.30 27.02 13.44
N PRO A 590 -13.31 25.94 12.64
CA PRO A 590 -14.07 24.74 12.97
C PRO A 590 -13.44 24.01 14.16
N LYS A 591 -14.28 23.57 15.11
CA LYS A 591 -13.85 22.68 16.20
C LYS A 591 -13.30 21.37 15.64
N ILE A 592 -12.19 20.92 16.19
CA ILE A 592 -11.59 19.62 15.88
C ILE A 592 -12.47 18.52 16.48
N GLN A 593 -12.77 17.51 15.69
CA GLN A 593 -13.59 16.38 16.11
C GLN A 593 -12.83 15.08 15.86
N ASP A 594 -13.34 13.98 16.41
CA ASP A 594 -12.87 12.67 16.00
C ASP A 594 -12.92 12.57 14.48
N GLY A 595 -11.90 11.97 13.90
CA GLY A 595 -11.71 11.79 12.48
C GLY A 595 -11.28 13.01 11.68
N THR A 596 -11.15 14.18 12.30
CA THR A 596 -10.57 15.34 11.65
C THR A 596 -9.09 15.07 11.37
N LYS A 597 -8.63 15.42 10.16
CA LYS A 597 -7.20 15.54 9.88
C LYS A 597 -6.75 16.92 10.37
N ILE A 598 -5.76 16.92 11.25
CA ILE A 598 -5.18 18.09 11.88
C ILE A 598 -3.71 18.22 11.50
N LYS A 599 -3.15 19.38 11.78
CA LYS A 599 -1.72 19.62 11.92
C LYS A 599 -1.44 19.91 13.39
N TYR A 600 -0.29 19.47 13.92
CA TYR A 600 0.13 19.84 15.27
C TYR A 600 1.60 20.26 15.32
N ILE A 601 1.89 21.19 16.24
CA ILE A 601 3.20 21.81 16.39
C ILE A 601 3.59 21.89 17.86
N TYR A 602 4.89 21.83 18.15
CA TYR A 602 5.42 22.00 19.49
C TYR A 602 5.62 23.48 19.82
N LEU A 603 5.38 23.83 21.07
CA LEU A 603 5.52 25.17 21.62
C LEU A 603 6.59 25.18 22.71
N LYS A 604 7.33 26.30 22.83
CA LYS A 604 8.22 26.60 23.93
C LYS A 604 7.41 26.98 25.16
N GLU A 605 7.87 26.58 26.33
CA GLU A 605 7.30 26.96 27.62
C GLU A 605 8.22 27.95 28.35
N PRO A 606 7.68 28.99 29.03
CA PRO A 606 6.26 29.31 29.17
C PRO A 606 5.69 30.06 27.95
N ASN A 607 4.42 29.80 27.62
CA ASN A 607 3.65 30.53 26.61
C ASN A 607 2.24 30.86 27.14
N VAL A 608 1.45 31.58 26.34
CA VAL A 608 0.09 32.05 26.70
C VAL A 608 -0.84 30.91 27.14
N PHE A 609 -0.62 29.69 26.63
CA PHE A 609 -1.45 28.52 26.94
C PHE A 609 -0.85 27.62 28.02
N HIS A 610 0.39 27.86 28.46
CA HIS A 610 1.13 27.01 29.41
C HIS A 610 1.16 25.53 29.00
N GLU A 611 1.30 25.27 27.70
CA GLU A 611 1.29 23.93 27.11
C GLU A 611 2.36 23.83 26.01
N ASN A 612 2.98 22.67 25.83
CA ASN A 612 4.03 22.48 24.82
C ASN A 612 3.53 22.01 23.44
N VAL A 613 2.22 21.98 23.20
CA VAL A 613 1.66 21.55 21.93
C VAL A 613 0.35 22.25 21.63
N ILE A 614 0.12 22.57 20.36
CA ILE A 614 -1.17 22.97 19.82
C ILE A 614 -1.44 22.23 18.52
N ALA A 615 -2.72 21.94 18.24
CA ALA A 615 -3.16 21.42 16.96
C ALA A 615 -4.11 22.41 16.27
N PHE A 616 -4.27 22.30 14.96
CA PHE A 616 -5.15 23.12 14.14
C PHE A 616 -5.55 22.36 12.87
N VAL A 617 -6.58 22.81 12.15
CA VAL A 617 -7.06 22.12 10.94
C VAL A 617 -6.30 22.60 9.70
N ASP A 618 -6.53 23.84 9.30
CA ASP A 618 -5.93 24.43 8.10
C ASP A 618 -4.86 25.48 8.47
N LYS A 619 -5.20 26.45 9.33
CA LYS A 619 -4.32 27.53 9.79
C LYS A 619 -4.31 27.63 11.32
N LEU A 620 -3.17 27.96 11.92
CA LEU A 620 -3.08 28.37 13.32
C LEU A 620 -3.74 29.76 13.50
N PRO A 621 -4.75 29.92 14.38
CA PRO A 621 -5.40 31.21 14.59
C PRO A 621 -4.41 32.27 15.10
N ASP A 622 -4.38 33.42 14.42
CA ASP A 622 -3.50 34.54 14.77
C ASP A 622 -3.88 35.11 16.15
N GLU A 623 -5.18 35.02 16.51
CA GLU A 623 -5.75 35.45 17.79
C GLU A 623 -5.15 34.72 19.00
N PHE A 624 -4.54 33.54 18.79
CA PHE A 624 -3.88 32.80 19.85
C PHE A 624 -2.52 33.38 20.24
N MET A 625 -1.95 34.28 19.43
CA MET A 625 -0.65 34.93 19.69
C MET A 625 0.48 33.91 19.98
N LEU A 626 0.46 32.77 19.30
CA LEU A 626 1.39 31.65 19.53
C LEU A 626 2.61 31.63 18.61
N LEU A 627 2.65 32.47 17.56
CA LEU A 627 3.68 32.41 16.52
C LEU A 627 5.11 32.49 17.09
N GLU A 628 5.35 33.40 18.03
CA GLU A 628 6.67 33.58 18.66
C GLU A 628 7.06 32.43 19.60
N TYR A 629 6.09 31.65 20.06
CA TYR A 629 6.27 30.54 20.99
C TYR A 629 6.47 29.20 20.28
N ILE A 630 6.50 29.15 18.96
CA ILE A 630 6.74 27.90 18.23
C ILE A 630 8.18 27.42 18.47
N ASP A 631 8.32 26.14 18.82
CA ASP A 631 9.63 25.52 19.01
C ASP A 631 10.20 25.01 17.68
N TYR A 632 10.69 25.91 16.85
CA TYR A 632 11.29 25.59 15.56
C TYR A 632 12.48 24.62 15.67
N ASN A 633 13.26 24.69 16.75
CA ASN A 633 14.40 23.78 16.94
C ASN A 633 13.91 22.36 17.21
N LEU A 634 12.97 22.18 18.14
CA LEU A 634 12.39 20.86 18.42
C LEU A 634 11.61 20.32 17.21
N MET A 635 10.95 21.20 16.46
CA MET A 635 10.27 20.84 15.22
C MET A 635 11.27 20.37 14.16
N PHE A 636 12.38 21.08 13.96
CA PHE A 636 13.43 20.68 13.03
C PHE A 636 14.01 19.32 13.41
N ASP A 637 14.31 19.12 14.70
CA ASP A 637 14.83 17.86 15.23
C ASP A 637 13.87 16.69 14.97
N LYS A 638 12.57 16.86 15.25
CA LYS A 638 11.59 15.77 15.16
C LYS A 638 11.08 15.52 13.74
N VAL A 639 10.76 16.57 12.99
CA VAL A 639 10.13 16.44 11.66
C VAL A 639 11.17 16.11 10.59
N PHE A 640 12.38 16.65 10.72
CA PHE A 640 13.39 16.58 9.67
C PHE A 640 14.61 15.76 10.05
N LEU A 641 15.27 16.07 11.17
CA LEU A 641 16.52 15.37 11.53
C LEU A 641 16.29 13.93 11.97
N ALA A 642 15.26 13.64 12.77
CA ALA A 642 14.99 12.29 13.26
C ALA A 642 14.78 11.26 12.13
N PRO A 643 14.00 11.54 11.07
CA PRO A 643 13.93 10.68 9.89
C PRO A 643 15.30 10.40 9.24
N ILE A 644 16.18 11.40 9.18
CA ILE A 644 17.52 11.24 8.60
C ILE A 644 18.40 10.40 9.53
N LYS A 645 18.40 10.70 10.84
CA LYS A 645 19.14 9.96 11.87
C LYS A 645 18.82 8.47 11.85
N ASN A 646 17.54 8.13 11.74
CA ASN A 646 17.09 6.73 11.63
C ASN A 646 17.76 5.99 10.47
N VAL A 647 18.14 6.68 9.39
CA VAL A 647 18.87 6.07 8.27
C VAL A 647 20.38 6.16 8.47
N THR A 648 20.90 7.31 8.88
CA THR A 648 22.35 7.55 9.00
C THR A 648 23.00 6.68 10.06
N GLU A 649 22.31 6.38 11.17
CA GLU A 649 22.80 5.50 12.23
C GLU A 649 23.14 4.10 11.71
N HIS A 650 22.36 3.59 10.75
CA HIS A 650 22.56 2.25 10.17
C HIS A 650 23.68 2.22 9.12
N ILE A 651 24.11 3.37 8.63
CA ILE A 651 25.22 3.49 7.65
C ILE A 651 26.47 4.12 8.27
N GLY A 652 26.47 4.37 9.59
CA GLY A 652 27.60 4.90 10.33
C GLY A 652 27.88 6.39 10.10
N TRP A 653 26.89 7.17 9.69
CA TRP A 653 27.02 8.61 9.44
C TRP A 653 26.43 9.45 10.59
N SER A 654 27.01 10.62 10.81
CA SER A 654 26.48 11.65 11.71
C SER A 654 25.81 12.78 10.94
N VAL A 655 24.64 13.21 11.41
CA VAL A 655 23.91 14.35 10.82
C VAL A 655 24.47 15.72 11.20
N ARG A 656 25.38 15.77 12.18
CA ARG A 656 26.11 16.97 12.61
C ARG A 656 27.59 16.64 12.65
N LYS A 657 28.43 17.62 12.29
CA LYS A 657 29.88 17.50 12.43
C LYS A 657 30.23 17.25 13.91
N GLN A 658 30.85 16.11 14.20
CA GLN A 658 31.38 15.84 15.53
C GLN A 658 32.79 16.43 15.62
N ASN A 659 33.12 17.06 16.75
CA ASN A 659 34.47 17.59 16.95
C ASN A 659 35.45 16.42 16.99
N SER A 660 36.35 16.36 16.02
CA SER A 660 37.47 15.41 16.02
C SER A 660 38.71 16.08 16.62
N LEU A 661 39.59 15.28 17.22
CA LEU A 661 40.92 15.74 17.68
C LEU A 661 41.73 16.43 16.57
N VAL A 662 41.47 16.09 15.30
CA VAL A 662 42.09 16.71 14.12
C VAL A 662 41.57 18.13 13.90
N GLY A 663 40.30 18.40 14.17
CA GLY A 663 39.73 19.76 14.11
C GLY A 663 40.28 20.71 15.18
N PHE A 664 41.04 20.18 16.16
CA PHE A 664 41.77 20.99 17.13
C PHE A 664 43.07 21.59 16.55
N PHE A 665 43.56 21.07 15.42
CA PHE A 665 44.81 21.49 14.78
C PHE A 665 44.63 22.34 13.52
N GLY A 666 43.39 22.72 13.17
CA GLY A 666 43.07 23.57 12.01
C GLY A 666 42.54 22.78 10.82
#